data_AF-A0A2G6C3Z5-F1
#
_entry.id   AF-A0A2G6C3Z5-F1
#
_cell.length_a   1.000
_cell.length_b   1.000
_cell.length_c   1.000
_cell.angle_alpha   90.00
_cell.angle_beta   90.00
_cell.angle_gamma   90.00
#
_symmetry.space_group_name_H-M   'P 1'
#
loop_
_entity.id
_entity.type
_entity.pdbx_description
1 polymer ?
#
loop_
_entity_poly.entity_id
_entity_poly.type
_entity_poly.pdbx_seq_one_letter_code
_entity_poly.pdbx_strand_id
1 'polypeptide(L)'
;MKSMKYSLGLDIGTASIGWAVIDLEKQRIHDLGVRIFEKPENPKDGDSLAKPRRDARSARRRLHRRRHRLNNLKQFFVQQKILSDPQIKDVLDPRSKFNSVDVYKLRSEALTRELTPEELFKVLYHIGKRRGYKSNRKADEESDPEGGRVIKALSINQQLLADNKYQTVGQALAQDKAYQTHKRNKRDSYTNSFARADFLHELEEIVKAQKQYALHDVSQQSIRELIYGVNDNGELTEINAIMYQRPFMTEELIKKMVGECTFETGEKRAPKASHSFEVFRFAVDLSNLVFIPKSATKHHARKQGLRVQLNEQQIQDVINEAKKVRKITYKKVRNVAGLDEEYTPEYVRGKVSSEDPYGENNAFGSLEAYHDIRAALKDLPDDWQKVDNEDTLNQIAYILTVQRADDAIKKSLEPLPISDAAKKALLKIKPKNFRTFGHLSIKALQKITPHILAGKTYDKACEAAGYDFRKKAADLSQITNPVVKRAISQTNKVVRAIIRKYGKPYYIRVETARDLAKSYKDRQTIEAENKENQANNELVVERLKELGCITPTGLQVIKLKLYDEQNGKCLYSGKPIDLTTMLADDNAYQIDHIVPFSRSNNDGLTNKALVLTAENQNKADRTPYEYFGYDEQRWRAYCAQVEATYKTRDIKAAQGKDKAIAYKQNGYAMRKKQNLLIQEYKNDSWNVRALNDTRYITRFVQNYLRQTVDFADGDEKQRVFAPNGTLTSYLRKRWGLSKNREEDVLHHAKDAAVVAAIDQPVILRANLYAKKGEITNYLLAVKTMEEKTDKLTGEITDESGFNQAQRRKNALEVLSEDHFPKPWTDFDKEVRKRTLPKDTATVQNELIGLKNYDDAFRLQVQPIFVSRMPRRKATGKAHKETIRSPKAKDDDQRTVRMPLNKVKSKDVENSTLKESDKWLYNTLKDRLRQHGDNPEKAFAEPVYKNSKKQDKNGRPLSPVSTIKVYSTQPSGFYINDNKAFVNNGSMTRLDVYKKASKKGKTEHFFVPVYAHQVGKNRPTPTEILPKPKGFSHVDETFTKVCSLYPNDYIRCIFGDGRVEEGYYRGYNVANGQMDLLFHADANSDNIMRKNKRSAISIERFDISILGDNAPRS
;
A
#
# COMPACT_ATOMS: atom_id res chain seq x y z
N MET A 1 -7.81 33.31 -31.97
CA MET A 1 -7.72 33.78 -30.58
C MET A 1 -6.36 33.39 -30.01
N LYS A 2 -5.61 34.35 -29.47
CA LYS A 2 -4.34 34.06 -28.78
C LYS A 2 -4.65 33.16 -27.57
N SER A 3 -4.03 31.99 -27.47
CA SER A 3 -4.27 31.07 -26.35
C SER A 3 -3.77 31.68 -25.05
N MET A 4 -4.57 31.62 -23.98
CA MET A 4 -4.20 32.12 -22.66
C MET A 4 -2.90 31.45 -22.18
N LYS A 5 -1.91 32.25 -21.76
CA LYS A 5 -0.68 31.74 -21.15
C LYS A 5 -0.93 31.44 -19.66
N TYR A 6 -1.04 30.16 -19.30
CA TYR A 6 -1.43 29.77 -17.95
C TYR A 6 -0.52 28.73 -17.27
N SER A 7 -0.51 28.78 -15.94
CA SER A 7 0.09 27.78 -15.05
C SER A 7 -0.99 26.89 -14.44
N LEU A 8 -0.82 25.57 -14.53
CA LEU A 8 -1.68 24.57 -13.91
C LEU A 8 -1.07 24.04 -12.62
N GLY A 9 -1.70 24.29 -11.49
CA GLY A 9 -1.37 23.66 -10.21
C GLY A 9 -2.18 22.39 -9.97
N LEU A 10 -1.53 21.37 -9.42
CA LEU A 10 -2.14 20.07 -9.07
C LEU A 10 -1.73 19.66 -7.66
N ASP A 11 -2.71 19.51 -6.75
CA ASP A 11 -2.54 18.88 -5.43
C ASP A 11 -3.05 17.43 -5.49
N ILE A 12 -2.13 16.46 -5.59
CA ILE A 12 -2.46 15.04 -5.83
C ILE A 12 -2.44 14.26 -4.52
N GLY A 13 -3.64 13.94 -4.01
CA GLY A 13 -3.86 13.07 -2.86
C GLY A 13 -4.08 11.59 -3.20
N THR A 14 -4.35 10.79 -2.18
CA THR A 14 -4.70 9.36 -2.33
C THR A 14 -6.14 9.14 -2.82
N ALA A 15 -7.02 10.13 -2.66
CA ALA A 15 -8.45 10.09 -3.00
C ALA A 15 -8.98 11.39 -3.60
N SER A 16 -8.12 12.38 -3.83
CA SER A 16 -8.49 13.73 -4.23
C SER A 16 -7.43 14.31 -5.16
N ILE A 17 -7.86 15.18 -6.07
CA ILE A 17 -7.00 16.05 -6.87
C ILE A 17 -7.58 17.46 -6.76
N GLY A 18 -6.86 18.36 -6.11
CA GLY A 18 -7.08 19.79 -6.27
C GLY A 18 -6.43 20.26 -7.57
N TRP A 19 -7.07 21.18 -8.28
CA TRP A 19 -6.50 21.80 -9.47
C TRP A 19 -6.80 23.31 -9.50
N ALA A 20 -5.88 24.07 -10.08
CA ALA A 20 -6.05 25.52 -10.28
C ALA A 20 -5.35 25.97 -11.57
N VAL A 21 -6.00 26.86 -12.31
CA VAL A 21 -5.51 27.51 -13.53
C VAL A 21 -5.23 28.97 -13.20
N ILE A 22 -3.97 29.39 -13.25
CA ILE A 22 -3.56 30.78 -13.06
C ILE A 22 -3.23 31.38 -14.42
N ASP A 23 -3.90 32.48 -14.74
CA ASP A 23 -3.58 33.33 -15.89
C ASP A 23 -2.32 34.13 -15.55
N LEU A 24 -1.23 33.87 -16.29
CA LEU A 24 0.08 34.47 -16.00
C LEU A 24 0.18 35.91 -16.50
N GLU A 25 -0.62 36.29 -17.49
CA GLU A 25 -0.62 37.65 -18.04
C GLU A 25 -1.47 38.57 -17.16
N LYS A 26 -2.64 38.09 -16.74
CA LYS A 26 -3.55 38.86 -15.87
C LYS A 26 -3.25 38.74 -14.38
N GLN A 27 -2.35 37.84 -13.99
CA GLN A 27 -2.00 37.56 -12.59
C GLN A 27 -3.23 37.33 -11.71
N ARG A 28 -4.06 36.36 -12.08
CA ARG A 28 -5.30 36.02 -11.36
C ARG A 28 -5.61 34.53 -11.45
N ILE A 29 -6.45 34.03 -10.55
CA ILE A 29 -7.00 32.67 -10.63
C ILE A 29 -8.09 32.66 -11.70
N HIS A 30 -7.82 31.98 -12.81
CA HIS A 30 -8.80 31.81 -13.88
C HIS A 30 -9.89 30.83 -13.44
N ASP A 31 -9.49 29.62 -13.03
CA ASP A 31 -10.42 28.56 -12.62
C ASP A 31 -9.76 27.65 -11.58
N LEU A 32 -10.55 26.97 -10.75
CA LEU A 32 -10.06 26.04 -9.74
C LEU A 32 -11.15 25.05 -9.33
N GLY A 33 -10.74 23.86 -8.87
CA GLY A 33 -11.70 22.87 -8.42
C GLY A 33 -11.09 21.65 -7.77
N VAL A 34 -11.97 20.71 -7.43
CA VAL A 34 -11.61 19.46 -6.73
C VAL A 34 -12.26 18.27 -7.40
N ARG A 35 -11.46 17.24 -7.64
CA ARG A 35 -11.91 15.93 -8.11
C ARG A 35 -11.68 14.87 -7.02
N ILE A 36 -12.76 14.27 -6.52
CA ILE A 36 -12.71 13.19 -5.52
C ILE A 36 -12.97 11.83 -6.18
N PHE A 37 -12.22 10.81 -5.74
CA PHE A 37 -12.37 9.43 -6.17
C PHE A 37 -12.12 8.47 -5.00
N GLU A 38 -12.70 7.28 -5.08
CA GLU A 38 -12.53 6.26 -4.04
C GLU A 38 -11.11 5.69 -4.06
N LYS A 39 -10.53 5.42 -2.90
CA LYS A 39 -9.26 4.66 -2.79
C LYS A 39 -9.49 3.20 -3.22
N PRO A 40 -8.64 2.60 -4.09
CA PRO A 40 -8.79 1.22 -4.56
C PRO A 40 -8.35 0.16 -3.53
N GLU A 41 -8.61 0.39 -2.25
CA GLU A 41 -8.21 -0.45 -1.13
C GLU A 41 -9.35 -0.57 -0.11
N ASN A 42 -9.33 -1.63 0.68
CA ASN A 42 -10.25 -1.80 1.79
C ASN A 42 -9.82 -0.88 2.95
N PRO A 43 -10.69 0.01 3.46
CA PRO A 43 -10.34 0.95 4.52
C PRO A 43 -9.89 0.30 5.84
N LYS A 44 -10.29 -0.95 6.11
CA LYS A 44 -10.03 -1.63 7.39
C LYS A 44 -8.66 -2.30 7.50
N ASP A 45 -8.15 -2.83 6.40
CA ASP A 45 -6.94 -3.66 6.38
C ASP A 45 -5.94 -3.24 5.29
N GLY A 46 -6.31 -2.31 4.40
CA GLY A 46 -5.47 -1.86 3.30
C GLY A 46 -5.37 -2.84 2.13
N ASP A 47 -6.11 -3.95 2.17
CA ASP A 47 -6.06 -4.95 1.11
C ASP A 47 -6.63 -4.39 -0.20
N SER A 48 -6.08 -4.83 -1.32
CA SER A 48 -6.60 -4.47 -2.64
C SER A 48 -8.06 -4.91 -2.79
N LEU A 49 -8.93 -4.04 -3.32
CA LEU A 49 -10.31 -4.41 -3.69
C LEU A 49 -10.39 -5.57 -4.71
N ALA A 50 -9.27 -5.93 -5.35
CA ALA A 50 -9.17 -7.08 -6.24
C ALA A 50 -8.97 -8.42 -5.50
N LYS A 51 -8.53 -8.42 -4.24
CA LYS A 51 -8.23 -9.63 -3.46
C LYS A 51 -9.48 -10.52 -3.27
N PRO A 52 -10.64 -10.02 -2.81
CA PRO A 52 -11.85 -10.85 -2.71
C PRO A 52 -12.24 -11.51 -4.03
N ARG A 53 -12.08 -10.80 -5.16
CA ARG A 53 -12.33 -11.35 -6.51
C ARG A 53 -11.35 -12.47 -6.86
N ARG A 54 -10.06 -12.31 -6.53
CA ARG A 54 -9.02 -13.31 -6.77
C ARG A 54 -9.26 -14.57 -5.93
N ASP A 55 -9.59 -14.41 -4.66
CA ASP A 55 -9.83 -15.51 -3.72
C ASP A 55 -11.08 -16.30 -4.13
N ALA A 56 -12.17 -15.61 -4.48
CA ALA A 56 -13.39 -16.25 -5.00
C ALA A 56 -13.15 -16.97 -6.34
N ARG A 57 -12.32 -16.42 -7.24
CA ARG A 57 -11.95 -17.08 -8.50
C ARG A 57 -11.14 -18.36 -8.23
N SER A 58 -10.20 -18.30 -7.30
CA SER A 58 -9.41 -19.46 -6.87
C SER A 58 -10.30 -20.57 -6.31
N ALA A 59 -11.22 -20.21 -5.41
CA ALA A 59 -12.19 -21.15 -4.84
C ALA A 59 -13.09 -21.80 -5.92
N ARG A 60 -13.63 -21.01 -6.86
CA ARG A 60 -14.41 -21.54 -7.99
C ARG A 60 -13.62 -22.53 -8.83
N ARG A 61 -12.39 -22.17 -9.23
CA ARG A 61 -11.51 -23.06 -10.00
C ARG A 61 -11.23 -24.36 -9.24
N ARG A 62 -10.95 -24.30 -7.94
CA ARG A 62 -10.71 -25.47 -7.10
C ARG A 62 -11.93 -26.40 -7.02
N LEU A 63 -13.13 -25.83 -6.79
CA LEU A 63 -14.38 -26.59 -6.73
C LEU A 63 -14.76 -27.20 -8.08
N HIS A 64 -14.61 -26.43 -9.16
CA HIS A 64 -14.84 -26.88 -10.53
C HIS A 64 -13.93 -28.04 -10.90
N ARG A 65 -12.61 -27.91 -10.70
CA ARG A 65 -11.64 -28.97 -10.98
C ARG A 65 -11.87 -30.23 -10.14
N ARG A 66 -12.30 -30.08 -8.88
CA ARG A 66 -12.73 -31.22 -8.05
C ARG A 66 -13.93 -31.93 -8.68
N ARG A 67 -14.94 -31.17 -9.13
CA ARG A 67 -16.12 -31.75 -9.78
C ARG A 67 -15.76 -32.48 -11.08
N HIS A 68 -14.96 -31.87 -11.95
CA HIS A 68 -14.53 -32.52 -13.19
C HIS A 68 -13.77 -33.81 -12.96
N ARG A 69 -12.83 -33.82 -12.01
CA ARG A 69 -12.13 -35.06 -11.62
C ARG A 69 -13.07 -36.15 -11.12
N LEU A 70 -14.03 -35.79 -10.27
CA LEU A 70 -15.00 -36.75 -9.77
C LEU A 70 -15.96 -37.23 -10.87
N ASN A 71 -16.26 -36.40 -11.87
CA ASN A 71 -17.04 -36.81 -13.03
C ASN A 71 -16.22 -37.70 -13.98
N ASN A 72 -14.93 -37.42 -14.16
CA ASN A 72 -14.03 -38.29 -14.92
C ASN A 72 -14.03 -39.71 -14.36
N LEU A 73 -13.91 -39.84 -13.03
CA LEU A 73 -14.02 -41.14 -12.35
C LEU A 73 -15.38 -41.83 -12.59
N LYS A 74 -16.49 -41.08 -12.62
CA LYS A 74 -17.80 -41.68 -12.94
C LYS A 74 -17.84 -42.20 -14.37
N GLN A 75 -17.41 -41.37 -15.32
CA GLN A 75 -17.39 -41.72 -16.74
C GLN A 75 -16.48 -42.92 -17.00
N PHE A 76 -15.35 -43.01 -16.30
CA PHE A 76 -14.48 -44.17 -16.36
C PHE A 76 -15.23 -45.46 -16.00
N PHE A 77 -15.95 -45.50 -14.87
CA PHE A 77 -16.70 -46.70 -14.47
C PHE A 77 -17.79 -47.10 -15.47
N VAL A 78 -18.42 -46.12 -16.11
CA VAL A 78 -19.44 -46.34 -17.16
C VAL A 78 -18.79 -46.86 -18.45
N GLN A 79 -17.72 -46.23 -18.90
CA GLN A 79 -17.01 -46.60 -20.14
C GLN A 79 -16.37 -47.99 -20.04
N GLN A 80 -15.84 -48.33 -18.87
CA GLN A 80 -15.30 -49.67 -18.59
C GLN A 80 -16.41 -50.70 -18.27
N LYS A 81 -17.70 -50.32 -18.36
CA LYS A 81 -18.87 -51.17 -18.09
C LYS A 81 -18.90 -51.80 -16.69
N ILE A 82 -18.23 -51.18 -15.71
CA ILE A 82 -18.17 -51.64 -14.31
C ILE A 82 -19.45 -51.27 -13.56
N LEU A 83 -19.97 -50.06 -13.79
CA LEU A 83 -21.22 -49.57 -13.23
C LEU A 83 -21.99 -48.75 -14.27
N SER A 84 -23.31 -48.83 -14.23
CA SER A 84 -24.18 -47.94 -14.99
C SER A 84 -24.35 -46.57 -14.31
N ASP A 85 -24.74 -45.56 -15.09
CA ASP A 85 -25.06 -44.22 -14.58
C ASP A 85 -26.13 -44.22 -13.46
N PRO A 86 -27.22 -45.01 -13.55
CA PRO A 86 -28.17 -45.19 -12.44
C PRO A 86 -27.54 -45.76 -11.17
N GLN A 87 -26.69 -46.79 -11.26
CA GLN A 87 -26.00 -47.36 -10.09
C GLN A 87 -25.10 -46.32 -9.43
N ILE A 88 -24.33 -45.55 -10.21
CA ILE A 88 -23.50 -44.46 -9.69
C ILE A 88 -24.34 -43.40 -8.96
N LYS A 89 -25.53 -43.08 -9.49
CA LYS A 89 -26.45 -42.15 -8.83
C LYS A 89 -26.95 -42.71 -7.50
N ASP A 90 -27.30 -43.98 -7.43
CA ASP A 90 -27.69 -44.64 -6.17
C ASP A 90 -26.56 -44.58 -5.13
N VAL A 91 -25.34 -45.00 -5.48
CA VAL A 91 -24.20 -45.00 -4.55
C VAL A 91 -23.92 -43.60 -3.97
N LEU A 92 -24.15 -42.55 -4.76
CA LEU A 92 -23.94 -41.16 -4.35
C LEU A 92 -25.17 -40.52 -3.68
N ASP A 93 -26.33 -41.17 -3.68
CA ASP A 93 -27.54 -40.68 -3.03
C ASP A 93 -27.35 -40.72 -1.50
N PRO A 94 -27.52 -39.59 -0.78
CA PRO A 94 -27.40 -39.55 0.67
C PRO A 94 -28.24 -40.58 1.45
N ARG A 95 -29.32 -41.12 0.85
CA ARG A 95 -30.24 -42.11 1.43
C ARG A 95 -29.88 -43.56 1.08
N SER A 96 -28.95 -43.78 0.15
CA SER A 96 -28.57 -45.13 -0.25
C SER A 96 -27.90 -45.89 0.89
N LYS A 97 -28.10 -47.23 0.90
CA LYS A 97 -27.46 -48.16 1.84
C LYS A 97 -25.94 -48.03 1.83
N PHE A 98 -25.35 -47.66 0.69
CA PHE A 98 -23.91 -47.48 0.62
C PHE A 98 -23.44 -46.35 1.54
N ASN A 99 -24.26 -45.31 1.81
CA ASN A 99 -23.88 -44.19 2.67
C ASN A 99 -23.92 -44.44 4.18
N SER A 100 -24.49 -45.56 4.64
CA SER A 100 -24.35 -46.00 6.04
C SER A 100 -23.00 -46.68 6.31
N VAL A 101 -22.30 -47.14 5.27
CA VAL A 101 -21.01 -47.85 5.41
C VAL A 101 -19.85 -46.88 5.66
N ASP A 102 -18.99 -47.23 6.64
CA ASP A 102 -17.77 -46.49 6.94
C ASP A 102 -16.75 -46.62 5.81
N VAL A 103 -16.64 -45.56 5.00
CA VAL A 103 -15.74 -45.52 3.85
C VAL A 103 -14.25 -45.66 4.20
N TYR A 104 -13.84 -45.33 5.44
CA TYR A 104 -12.45 -45.53 5.85
C TYR A 104 -12.19 -47.00 6.17
N LYS A 105 -13.17 -47.70 6.76
CA LYS A 105 -13.10 -49.15 6.96
C LYS A 105 -13.06 -49.87 5.61
N LEU A 106 -13.93 -49.48 4.66
CA LEU A 106 -13.89 -50.02 3.29
C LEU A 106 -12.54 -49.83 2.60
N ARG A 107 -11.90 -48.66 2.78
CA ARG A 107 -10.54 -48.42 2.24
C ARG A 107 -9.50 -49.38 2.81
N SER A 108 -9.62 -49.74 4.09
CA SER A 108 -8.76 -50.74 4.73
C SER A 108 -9.06 -52.16 4.22
N GLU A 109 -10.33 -52.52 4.10
CA GLU A 109 -10.78 -53.84 3.65
C GLU A 109 -10.49 -54.09 2.16
N ALA A 110 -10.42 -53.04 1.35
CA ALA A 110 -10.09 -53.09 -0.08
C ALA A 110 -8.73 -53.76 -0.39
N LEU A 111 -7.87 -53.93 0.62
CA LEU A 111 -6.55 -54.53 0.49
C LEU A 111 -6.58 -56.05 0.71
N THR A 112 -7.59 -56.57 1.40
CA THR A 112 -7.61 -57.95 1.91
C THR A 112 -8.83 -58.75 1.50
N ARG A 113 -9.91 -58.09 1.03
CA ARG A 113 -11.10 -58.78 0.50
C ARG A 113 -11.54 -58.18 -0.83
N GLU A 114 -12.31 -58.95 -1.58
CA GLU A 114 -13.05 -58.45 -2.73
C GLU A 114 -14.07 -57.38 -2.29
N LEU A 115 -14.09 -56.25 -3.01
CA LEU A 115 -15.14 -55.23 -2.89
C LEU A 115 -16.14 -55.39 -4.04
N THR A 116 -17.40 -55.13 -3.74
CA THR A 116 -18.41 -54.93 -4.79
C THR A 116 -18.05 -53.72 -5.67
N PRO A 117 -18.47 -53.69 -6.95
CA PRO A 117 -18.25 -52.54 -7.83
C PRO A 117 -18.68 -51.20 -7.21
N GLU A 118 -19.80 -51.17 -6.49
CA GLU A 118 -20.31 -49.99 -5.77
C GLU A 118 -19.43 -49.56 -4.60
N GLU A 119 -18.92 -50.51 -3.80
CA GLU A 119 -17.98 -50.25 -2.71
C GLU A 119 -16.64 -49.71 -3.25
N LEU A 120 -16.11 -50.33 -4.30
CA LEU A 120 -14.88 -49.91 -4.96
C LEU A 120 -15.02 -48.48 -5.51
N PHE A 121 -16.11 -48.20 -6.24
CA PHE A 121 -16.41 -46.85 -6.72
C PHE A 121 -16.45 -45.84 -5.57
N LYS A 122 -17.11 -46.17 -4.45
CA LYS A 122 -17.20 -45.30 -3.27
C LYS A 122 -15.83 -45.02 -2.65
N VAL A 123 -14.96 -46.03 -2.58
CA VAL A 123 -13.56 -45.90 -2.11
C VAL A 123 -12.77 -44.95 -3.00
N LEU A 124 -12.75 -45.20 -4.32
CA LEU A 124 -12.03 -44.37 -5.28
C LEU A 124 -12.57 -42.94 -5.33
N TYR A 125 -13.90 -42.78 -5.25
CA TYR A 125 -14.56 -41.47 -5.21
C TYR A 125 -14.17 -40.67 -3.95
N HIS A 126 -14.04 -41.35 -2.81
CA HIS A 126 -13.61 -40.72 -1.57
C HIS A 126 -12.16 -40.23 -1.65
N ILE A 127 -11.24 -41.07 -2.13
CA ILE A 127 -9.82 -40.71 -2.34
C ILE A 127 -9.71 -39.57 -3.36
N GLY A 128 -10.36 -39.67 -4.52
CA GLY A 128 -10.36 -38.60 -5.53
C GLY A 128 -10.94 -37.27 -5.04
N LYS A 129 -11.89 -37.31 -4.10
CA LYS A 129 -12.43 -36.10 -3.47
C LYS A 129 -11.43 -35.47 -2.49
N ARG A 130 -10.59 -36.29 -1.82
CA ARG A 130 -9.67 -35.92 -0.72
C ARG A 130 -8.25 -36.50 -0.89
N ARG A 131 -7.64 -36.24 -2.04
CA ARG A 131 -6.32 -36.73 -2.48
C ARG A 131 -5.08 -36.13 -1.79
N GLY A 132 -5.19 -35.73 -0.52
CA GLY A 132 -4.06 -35.14 0.22
C GLY A 132 -3.44 -33.85 -0.34
N TYR A 133 -2.38 -33.41 0.33
CA TYR A 133 -1.64 -32.20 0.01
C TYR A 133 -0.38 -32.53 -0.81
N LYS A 134 -0.15 -31.80 -1.92
CA LYS A 134 1.10 -31.88 -2.70
C LYS A 134 1.78 -30.52 -2.60
N SER A 135 2.95 -30.50 -1.97
CA SER A 135 3.81 -29.32 -1.95
C SER A 135 4.24 -28.98 -3.37
N ASN A 136 4.24 -27.70 -3.73
CA ASN A 136 4.83 -27.29 -5.02
C ASN A 136 6.36 -27.17 -4.88
N ARG A 137 6.82 -26.51 -3.81
CA ARG A 137 8.22 -26.35 -3.46
C ARG A 137 8.37 -26.45 -1.95
N LYS A 138 8.97 -27.53 -1.46
CA LYS A 138 9.03 -27.81 0.00
C LYS A 138 9.77 -26.71 0.77
N ALA A 139 10.90 -26.24 0.23
CA ALA A 139 11.70 -25.18 0.83
C ALA A 139 10.97 -23.83 0.99
N ASP A 140 9.98 -23.54 0.13
CA ASP A 140 9.14 -22.35 0.26
C ASP A 140 8.16 -22.51 1.43
N GLU A 141 7.51 -23.67 1.53
CA GLU A 141 6.43 -23.93 2.48
C GLU A 141 6.93 -24.06 3.92
N GLU A 142 8.13 -24.60 4.14
CA GLU A 142 8.78 -24.64 5.46
C GLU A 142 9.06 -23.24 6.03
N SER A 143 9.27 -22.25 5.16
CA SER A 143 9.52 -20.88 5.58
C SER A 143 8.25 -20.08 5.91
N ASP A 144 7.09 -20.57 5.51
CA ASP A 144 5.79 -19.96 5.79
C ASP A 144 5.20 -20.51 7.11
N PRO A 145 4.66 -19.68 8.02
CA PRO A 145 4.12 -20.17 9.28
C PRO A 145 2.97 -21.17 9.14
N GLU A 146 2.09 -21.00 8.15
CA GLU A 146 0.97 -21.92 7.91
C GLU A 146 1.43 -23.15 7.14
N GLY A 147 2.25 -22.96 6.10
CA GLY A 147 2.92 -24.03 5.35
C GLY A 147 3.72 -24.95 6.26
N GLY A 148 4.52 -24.40 7.16
CA GLY A 148 5.32 -25.14 8.13
C GLY A 148 4.47 -25.99 9.07
N ARG A 149 3.28 -25.52 9.48
CA ARG A 149 2.33 -26.34 10.27
C ARG A 149 1.79 -27.52 9.47
N VAL A 150 1.49 -27.31 8.19
CA VAL A 150 1.04 -28.40 7.30
C VAL A 150 2.18 -29.40 7.10
N ILE A 151 3.37 -28.96 6.70
CA ILE A 151 4.55 -29.83 6.50
C ILE A 151 4.89 -30.61 7.77
N LYS A 152 4.86 -29.98 8.94
CA LYS A 152 5.06 -30.67 10.22
C LYS A 152 4.02 -31.77 10.43
N ALA A 153 2.75 -31.50 10.16
CA ALA A 153 1.70 -32.52 10.28
C ALA A 153 1.88 -33.67 9.27
N LEU A 154 2.33 -33.37 8.04
CA LEU A 154 2.66 -34.41 7.06
C LEU A 154 3.78 -35.32 7.56
N SER A 155 4.85 -34.73 8.12
CA SER A 155 5.99 -35.48 8.65
C SER A 155 5.59 -36.38 9.83
N ILE A 156 4.79 -35.86 10.77
CA ILE A 156 4.30 -36.63 11.92
C ILE A 156 3.46 -37.82 11.45
N ASN A 157 2.55 -37.60 10.50
CA ASN A 157 1.69 -38.68 10.01
C ASN A 157 2.46 -39.71 9.17
N GLN A 158 3.50 -39.28 8.44
CA GLN A 158 4.38 -40.19 7.73
C GLN A 158 5.16 -41.09 8.71
N GLN A 159 5.67 -40.53 9.81
CA GLN A 159 6.28 -41.31 10.90
C GLN A 159 5.27 -42.28 11.53
N LEU A 160 4.06 -41.81 11.83
CA LEU A 160 3.00 -42.65 12.40
C LEU A 160 2.68 -43.87 11.51
N LEU A 161 2.63 -43.69 10.18
CA LEU A 161 2.42 -44.80 9.25
C LEU A 161 3.55 -45.83 9.35
N ALA A 162 4.80 -45.38 9.42
CA ALA A 162 5.97 -46.25 9.52
C ALA A 162 6.05 -46.97 10.88
N ASP A 163 5.95 -46.23 11.98
CA ASP A 163 6.10 -46.73 13.35
C ASP A 163 5.04 -47.80 13.70
N ASN A 164 3.80 -47.58 13.24
CA ASN A 164 2.70 -48.52 13.46
C ASN A 164 2.51 -49.53 12.32
N LYS A 165 3.43 -49.55 11.34
CA LYS A 165 3.41 -50.49 10.19
C LYS A 165 2.10 -50.49 9.40
N TYR A 166 1.44 -49.34 9.29
CA TYR A 166 0.26 -49.21 8.43
C TYR A 166 0.71 -49.14 6.96
N GLN A 167 0.16 -50.02 6.12
CA GLN A 167 0.45 -50.04 4.68
C GLN A 167 -0.17 -48.84 3.96
N THR A 168 -1.34 -48.37 4.40
CA THR A 168 -2.05 -47.26 3.74
C THR A 168 -2.66 -46.24 4.68
N VAL A 169 -2.92 -45.04 4.15
CA VAL A 169 -3.66 -43.97 4.85
C VAL A 169 -5.07 -44.44 5.26
N GLY A 170 -5.71 -45.30 4.45
CA GLY A 170 -7.01 -45.90 4.73
C GLY A 170 -7.02 -46.74 6.00
N GLN A 171 -6.03 -47.63 6.15
CA GLN A 171 -5.83 -48.45 7.35
C GLN A 171 -5.62 -47.58 8.60
N ALA A 172 -4.68 -46.64 8.54
CA ALA A 172 -4.40 -45.76 9.69
C ALA A 172 -5.65 -44.97 10.11
N LEU A 173 -6.37 -44.34 9.16
CA LEU A 173 -7.60 -43.58 9.45
C LEU A 173 -8.77 -44.45 9.95
N ALA A 174 -8.73 -45.77 9.72
CA ALA A 174 -9.74 -46.70 10.19
C ALA A 174 -9.44 -47.26 11.59
N GLN A 175 -8.16 -47.52 11.89
CA GLN A 175 -7.74 -48.34 13.03
C GLN A 175 -7.09 -47.52 14.16
N ASP A 176 -6.36 -46.46 13.83
CA ASP A 176 -5.50 -45.77 14.81
C ASP A 176 -6.29 -44.94 15.82
N LYS A 177 -5.89 -45.01 17.10
CA LYS A 177 -6.49 -44.26 18.21
C LYS A 177 -6.45 -42.75 17.98
N ALA A 178 -5.43 -42.22 17.31
CA ALA A 178 -5.29 -40.80 17.00
C ALA A 178 -6.45 -40.25 16.14
N TYR A 179 -7.12 -41.11 15.35
CA TYR A 179 -8.18 -40.70 14.42
C TYR A 179 -9.60 -41.13 14.85
N GLN A 180 -9.74 -41.84 15.97
CA GLN A 180 -11.04 -42.33 16.46
C GLN A 180 -12.02 -41.19 16.77
N THR A 181 -11.55 -40.10 17.37
CA THR A 181 -12.41 -38.97 17.76
C THR A 181 -12.89 -38.17 16.54
N HIS A 182 -12.02 -38.02 15.53
CA HIS A 182 -12.37 -37.45 14.24
C HIS A 182 -11.34 -37.83 13.17
N LYS A 183 -11.84 -38.19 11.98
CA LYS A 183 -10.99 -38.50 10.81
C LYS A 183 -10.66 -37.28 9.95
N ARG A 184 -11.23 -36.12 10.27
CA ARG A 184 -11.08 -34.87 9.50
C ARG A 184 -10.42 -33.80 10.34
N ASN A 185 -9.61 -32.97 9.71
CA ASN A 185 -9.13 -31.74 10.30
C ASN A 185 -10.30 -30.89 10.82
N LYS A 186 -10.11 -30.34 12.02
CA LYS A 186 -10.99 -29.34 12.63
C LYS A 186 -10.50 -27.94 12.25
N ARG A 187 -11.27 -26.92 12.66
CA ARG A 187 -10.88 -25.53 12.46
C ARG A 187 -9.53 -25.28 13.16
N ASP A 188 -8.57 -24.73 12.41
CA ASP A 188 -7.23 -24.37 12.89
C ASP A 188 -6.34 -25.55 13.36
N SER A 189 -6.71 -26.80 13.03
CA SER A 189 -5.88 -27.99 13.26
C SER A 189 -5.62 -28.74 11.95
N TYR A 190 -4.34 -29.01 11.67
CA TYR A 190 -3.87 -29.73 10.49
C TYR A 190 -3.43 -31.17 10.79
N THR A 191 -3.69 -31.67 12.01
CA THR A 191 -3.13 -32.93 12.54
C THR A 191 -3.43 -34.15 11.67
N ASN A 192 -4.54 -34.19 10.94
CA ASN A 192 -4.95 -35.36 10.14
C ASN A 192 -4.70 -35.09 8.64
N SER A 193 -3.61 -34.40 8.31
CA SER A 193 -3.20 -34.11 6.94
C SER A 193 -2.15 -35.11 6.49
N PHE A 194 -2.37 -35.75 5.34
CA PHE A 194 -1.43 -36.69 4.72
C PHE A 194 -0.94 -36.17 3.37
N ALA A 195 0.24 -36.61 2.96
CA ALA A 195 0.83 -36.21 1.70
C ALA A 195 0.04 -36.85 0.56
N ARG A 196 0.02 -36.21 -0.61
CA ARG A 196 -0.61 -36.79 -1.80
C ARG A 196 0.06 -38.10 -2.21
N ALA A 197 1.37 -38.24 -1.97
CA ALA A 197 2.10 -39.46 -2.23
C ALA A 197 1.51 -40.65 -1.44
N ASP A 198 1.15 -40.44 -0.17
CA ASP A 198 0.56 -41.49 0.68
C ASP A 198 -0.81 -41.95 0.15
N PHE A 199 -1.63 -41.02 -0.36
CA PHE A 199 -2.90 -41.37 -1.01
C PHE A 199 -2.71 -42.01 -2.39
N LEU A 200 -1.62 -41.68 -3.10
CA LEU A 200 -1.27 -42.32 -4.36
C LEU A 200 -0.87 -43.77 -4.10
N HIS A 201 0.01 -44.01 -3.13
CA HIS A 201 0.40 -45.34 -2.71
C HIS A 201 -0.82 -46.19 -2.30
N GLU A 202 -1.70 -45.63 -1.45
CA GLU A 202 -2.97 -46.30 -1.09
C GLU A 202 -3.80 -46.68 -2.32
N LEU A 203 -3.90 -45.76 -3.29
CA LEU A 203 -4.69 -45.99 -4.50
C LEU A 203 -4.09 -47.09 -5.37
N GLU A 204 -2.77 -47.14 -5.50
CA GLU A 204 -2.05 -48.19 -6.23
C GLU A 204 -2.24 -49.56 -5.58
N GLU A 205 -2.09 -49.65 -4.25
CA GLU A 205 -2.28 -50.91 -3.51
C GLU A 205 -3.71 -51.41 -3.61
N ILE A 206 -4.71 -50.52 -3.52
CA ILE A 206 -6.12 -50.88 -3.72
C ILE A 206 -6.36 -51.38 -5.14
N VAL A 207 -5.86 -50.66 -6.15
CA VAL A 207 -6.05 -51.07 -7.55
C VAL A 207 -5.37 -52.41 -7.83
N LYS A 208 -4.18 -52.63 -7.28
CA LYS A 208 -3.45 -53.90 -7.38
C LYS A 208 -4.25 -55.05 -6.76
N ALA A 209 -4.73 -54.89 -5.52
CA ALA A 209 -5.52 -55.92 -4.83
C ALA A 209 -6.86 -56.19 -5.52
N GLN A 210 -7.51 -55.15 -6.05
CA GLN A 210 -8.82 -55.25 -6.70
C GLN A 210 -8.73 -55.58 -8.21
N LYS A 211 -7.51 -55.69 -8.77
CA LYS A 211 -7.28 -55.91 -10.19
C LYS A 211 -7.91 -57.21 -10.70
N GLN A 212 -7.90 -58.26 -9.90
CA GLN A 212 -8.44 -59.57 -10.26
C GLN A 212 -9.97 -59.69 -10.11
N TYR A 213 -10.63 -58.67 -9.55
CA TYR A 213 -12.08 -58.68 -9.26
C TYR A 213 -12.81 -57.68 -10.18
N ALA A 214 -13.42 -56.63 -9.61
CA ALA A 214 -14.17 -55.61 -10.35
C ALA A 214 -13.35 -54.81 -11.39
N LEU A 215 -12.02 -54.98 -11.45
CA LEU A 215 -11.14 -54.32 -12.43
C LEU A 215 -10.48 -55.31 -13.41
N HIS A 216 -10.89 -56.58 -13.48
CA HIS A 216 -10.21 -57.61 -14.30
C HIS A 216 -10.10 -57.22 -15.77
N ASP A 217 -11.19 -56.75 -16.39
CA ASP A 217 -11.24 -56.35 -17.80
C ASP A 217 -10.63 -54.97 -18.11
N VAL A 218 -10.20 -54.21 -17.10
CA VAL A 218 -9.73 -52.84 -17.29
C VAL A 218 -8.25 -52.82 -17.66
N SER A 219 -7.88 -52.29 -18.82
CA SER A 219 -6.46 -52.24 -19.22
C SER A 219 -5.58 -51.44 -18.23
N GLN A 220 -4.30 -51.79 -18.12
CA GLN A 220 -3.34 -51.06 -17.29
C GLN A 220 -3.18 -49.60 -17.74
N GLN A 221 -3.19 -49.36 -19.06
CA GLN A 221 -3.19 -48.02 -19.65
C GLN A 221 -4.39 -47.20 -19.18
N SER A 222 -5.62 -47.75 -19.22
CA SER A 222 -6.82 -47.06 -18.75
C SER A 222 -6.72 -46.69 -17.26
N ILE A 223 -6.18 -47.59 -16.43
CA ILE A 223 -5.92 -47.35 -15.01
C ILE A 223 -4.90 -46.22 -14.82
N ARG A 224 -3.81 -46.24 -15.60
CA ARG A 224 -2.74 -45.24 -15.56
C ARG A 224 -3.29 -43.85 -15.91
N GLU A 225 -4.11 -43.74 -16.94
CA GLU A 225 -4.77 -42.49 -17.32
C GLU A 225 -5.72 -41.99 -16.24
N LEU A 226 -6.50 -42.88 -15.60
CA LEU A 226 -7.39 -42.51 -14.51
C LEU A 226 -6.63 -41.95 -13.30
N ILE A 227 -5.52 -42.58 -12.91
CA ILE A 227 -4.75 -42.22 -11.71
C ILE A 227 -3.88 -40.99 -11.96
N TYR A 228 -3.05 -41.05 -13.01
CA TYR A 228 -1.98 -40.12 -13.28
C TYR A 228 -2.31 -39.06 -14.32
N GLY A 229 -3.22 -39.39 -15.24
CA GLY A 229 -3.56 -38.55 -16.38
C GLY A 229 -2.56 -38.66 -17.52
N VAL A 230 -1.69 -39.67 -17.51
CA VAL A 230 -0.67 -39.87 -18.53
C VAL A 230 -0.79 -41.25 -19.16
N ASN A 231 -0.33 -41.37 -20.40
CA ASN A 231 -0.16 -42.66 -21.07
C ASN A 231 1.14 -43.36 -20.64
N ASP A 232 1.39 -44.54 -21.21
CA ASP A 232 2.61 -45.33 -20.98
C ASP A 232 3.90 -44.55 -21.33
N ASN A 233 3.84 -43.67 -22.35
CA ASN A 233 4.94 -42.78 -22.73
C ASN A 233 5.13 -41.58 -21.79
N GLY A 234 4.25 -41.40 -20.79
CA GLY A 234 4.29 -40.29 -19.84
C GLY A 234 3.69 -38.98 -20.35
N GLU A 235 3.01 -39.00 -21.49
CA GLU A 235 2.36 -37.84 -22.08
C GLU A 235 1.01 -37.60 -21.40
N LEU A 236 0.69 -36.33 -21.13
CA LEU A 236 -0.55 -35.93 -20.46
C LEU A 236 -1.77 -36.12 -21.39
N THR A 237 -2.57 -37.15 -21.15
CA THR A 237 -3.79 -37.46 -21.89
C THR A 237 -5.07 -37.04 -21.14
N GLU A 238 -5.08 -37.06 -19.80
CA GLU A 238 -6.28 -36.73 -19.00
C GLU A 238 -5.99 -35.76 -17.83
N ILE A 239 -6.38 -34.49 -18.00
CA ILE A 239 -6.11 -33.40 -17.05
C ILE A 239 -6.99 -33.42 -15.79
N ASN A 240 -7.98 -34.32 -15.73
CA ASN A 240 -8.90 -34.50 -14.62
C ASN A 240 -8.67 -35.84 -13.89
N ALA A 241 -7.52 -36.49 -14.10
CA ALA A 241 -7.11 -37.68 -13.37
C ALA A 241 -7.07 -37.49 -11.84
N ILE A 242 -7.09 -38.61 -11.10
CA ILE A 242 -7.22 -38.62 -9.65
C ILE A 242 -6.10 -37.83 -8.97
N MET A 243 -4.84 -38.09 -9.34
CA MET A 243 -3.66 -37.50 -8.71
C MET A 243 -3.04 -36.32 -9.46
N TYR A 244 -3.44 -36.09 -10.72
CA TYR A 244 -2.93 -34.97 -11.53
C TYR A 244 -3.25 -33.59 -10.93
N GLN A 245 -2.27 -32.69 -10.92
CA GLN A 245 -2.43 -31.29 -10.55
C GLN A 245 -1.79 -30.40 -11.61
N ARG A 246 -2.57 -29.45 -12.12
CA ARG A 246 -2.06 -28.39 -13.01
C ARG A 246 -0.93 -27.60 -12.33
N PRO A 247 0.13 -27.22 -13.07
CA PRO A 247 1.20 -26.38 -12.55
C PRO A 247 0.67 -25.07 -11.94
N PHE A 248 1.28 -24.63 -10.83
CA PHE A 248 0.86 -23.42 -10.10
C PHE A 248 1.29 -22.13 -10.83
N MET A 249 2.59 -22.01 -11.12
CA MET A 249 3.20 -20.91 -11.88
C MET A 249 4.20 -21.55 -12.84
N THR A 250 4.09 -21.19 -14.12
CA THR A 250 5.01 -21.63 -15.18
C THR A 250 5.99 -20.51 -15.52
N GLU A 251 7.11 -20.89 -16.13
CA GLU A 251 8.07 -19.94 -16.67
C GLU A 251 7.42 -18.95 -17.64
N GLU A 252 6.52 -19.38 -18.55
CA GLU A 252 5.92 -18.45 -19.51
C GLU A 252 5.04 -17.39 -18.82
N LEU A 253 4.33 -17.77 -17.74
CA LEU A 253 3.55 -16.82 -16.96
C LEU A 253 4.45 -15.80 -16.27
N ILE A 254 5.59 -16.23 -15.71
CA ILE A 254 6.55 -15.32 -15.10
C ILE A 254 7.16 -14.40 -16.16
N LYS A 255 7.61 -14.93 -17.30
CA LYS A 255 8.13 -14.14 -18.44
C LYS A 255 7.16 -13.05 -18.88
N LYS A 256 5.84 -13.33 -18.92
CA LYS A 256 4.79 -12.33 -19.23
C LYS A 256 4.64 -11.22 -18.18
N MET A 257 5.00 -11.50 -16.92
CA MET A 257 4.94 -10.54 -15.82
C MET A 257 6.23 -9.73 -15.65
N VAL A 258 7.34 -10.20 -16.20
CA VAL A 258 8.63 -9.51 -16.16
C VAL A 258 8.64 -8.37 -17.18
N GLY A 259 8.96 -7.17 -16.69
CA GLY A 259 9.14 -5.98 -17.53
C GLY A 259 10.39 -6.06 -18.39
N GLU A 260 10.49 -5.15 -19.34
CA GLU A 260 11.62 -5.09 -20.29
C GLU A 260 12.80 -4.30 -19.73
N CYS A 261 13.97 -4.59 -20.28
CA CYS A 261 15.20 -3.87 -19.98
C CYS A 261 15.03 -2.36 -20.24
N THR A 262 15.71 -1.54 -19.43
CA THR A 262 15.73 -0.08 -19.62
C THR A 262 16.35 0.33 -20.96
N PHE A 263 17.36 -0.40 -21.46
CA PHE A 263 18.14 -0.01 -22.64
C PHE A 263 17.93 -0.93 -23.85
N GLU A 264 17.86 -2.24 -23.63
CA GLU A 264 17.71 -3.24 -24.69
C GLU A 264 16.22 -3.54 -24.91
N THR A 265 15.61 -2.91 -25.92
CA THR A 265 14.18 -3.10 -26.24
C THR A 265 13.92 -4.55 -26.63
N GLY A 266 12.83 -5.15 -26.14
CA GLY A 266 12.51 -6.56 -26.36
C GLY A 266 13.19 -7.55 -25.40
N GLU A 267 14.28 -7.15 -24.75
CA GLU A 267 14.98 -7.99 -23.77
C GLU A 267 14.29 -7.98 -22.40
N LYS A 268 14.18 -9.15 -21.77
CA LYS A 268 13.64 -9.26 -20.41
C LYS A 268 14.69 -8.92 -19.36
N ARG A 269 14.22 -8.32 -18.25
CA ARG A 269 15.07 -8.02 -17.09
C ARG A 269 15.69 -9.30 -16.53
N ALA A 270 16.94 -9.22 -16.09
CA ALA A 270 17.67 -10.29 -15.44
C ALA A 270 17.15 -10.52 -14.00
N PRO A 271 17.15 -11.77 -13.49
CA PRO A 271 17.00 -12.03 -12.07
C PRO A 271 18.04 -11.25 -11.24
N LYS A 272 17.66 -10.69 -10.09
CA LYS A 272 18.63 -10.04 -9.19
C LYS A 272 19.67 -11.02 -8.63
N ALA A 273 19.30 -12.29 -8.55
CA ALA A 273 20.14 -13.39 -8.11
C ALA A 273 21.06 -13.95 -9.22
N SER A 274 21.01 -13.39 -10.43
CA SER A 274 21.94 -13.78 -11.49
C SER A 274 23.36 -13.30 -11.16
N HIS A 275 24.36 -14.08 -11.55
CA HIS A 275 25.77 -13.73 -11.33
C HIS A 275 26.10 -12.36 -11.90
N SER A 276 25.69 -12.09 -13.15
CA SER A 276 25.93 -10.78 -13.78
C SER A 276 25.33 -9.63 -12.98
N PHE A 277 24.12 -9.79 -12.42
CA PHE A 277 23.48 -8.72 -11.66
C PHE A 277 24.10 -8.54 -10.27
N GLU A 278 24.47 -9.62 -9.58
CA GLU A 278 25.15 -9.54 -8.28
C GLU A 278 26.52 -8.89 -8.41
N VAL A 279 27.32 -9.31 -9.40
CA VAL A 279 28.64 -8.73 -9.69
C VAL A 279 28.51 -7.28 -10.12
N PHE A 280 27.63 -6.95 -11.06
CA PHE A 280 27.36 -5.58 -11.48
C PHE A 280 27.04 -4.67 -10.28
N ARG A 281 26.10 -5.09 -9.42
CA ARG A 281 25.69 -4.29 -8.26
C ARG A 281 26.84 -4.09 -7.28
N PHE A 282 27.61 -5.14 -7.04
CA PHE A 282 28.73 -5.11 -6.12
C PHE A 282 29.89 -4.24 -6.67
N ALA A 283 30.19 -4.33 -7.97
CA ALA A 283 31.15 -3.48 -8.66
C ALA A 283 30.73 -2.00 -8.66
N VAL A 284 29.45 -1.70 -8.89
CA VAL A 284 28.91 -0.34 -8.72
C VAL A 284 29.13 0.16 -7.30
N ASP A 285 28.84 -0.65 -6.28
CA ASP A 285 29.05 -0.26 -4.89
C ASP A 285 30.54 -0.01 -4.59
N LEU A 286 31.46 -0.80 -5.16
CA LEU A 286 32.92 -0.63 -5.00
C LEU A 286 33.48 0.59 -5.72
N SER A 287 33.06 0.83 -6.97
CA SER A 287 33.50 2.02 -7.75
C SER A 287 33.10 3.35 -7.09
N ASN A 288 32.01 3.34 -6.31
CA ASN A 288 31.57 4.49 -5.54
C ASN A 288 32.14 4.54 -4.11
N LEU A 289 32.91 3.53 -3.69
CA LEU A 289 33.52 3.48 -2.36
C LEU A 289 34.74 4.40 -2.32
N VAL A 290 34.81 5.19 -1.25
CA VAL A 290 35.89 6.16 -1.02
C VAL A 290 36.44 5.94 0.38
N PHE A 291 37.76 5.99 0.50
CA PHE A 291 38.48 5.97 1.76
C PHE A 291 39.15 7.32 2.03
N ILE A 292 39.24 7.71 3.30
CA ILE A 292 39.88 8.94 3.78
C ILE A 292 40.76 8.65 5.01
N PRO A 293 41.79 9.46 5.31
CA PRO A 293 42.60 9.27 6.52
C PRO A 293 41.79 9.43 7.81
N LYS A 294 42.07 8.64 8.85
CA LYS A 294 41.46 8.69 10.18
C LYS A 294 41.70 10.03 10.88
N SER A 295 42.86 10.63 10.63
CA SER A 295 43.24 11.96 11.12
C SER A 295 42.52 13.11 10.40
N ALA A 296 41.90 12.85 9.25
CA ALA A 296 41.25 13.85 8.43
C ALA A 296 39.73 13.81 8.58
N THR A 297 39.12 14.97 8.82
CA THR A 297 37.67 15.10 8.62
C THR A 297 37.33 14.95 7.14
N LYS A 298 36.10 14.55 6.82
CA LYS A 298 35.62 14.43 5.41
C LYS A 298 35.88 15.70 4.60
N HIS A 299 35.70 16.86 5.24
CA HIS A 299 35.97 18.16 4.66
C HIS A 299 37.47 18.35 4.34
N HIS A 300 38.33 18.09 5.32
CA HIS A 300 39.78 18.18 5.14
C HIS A 300 40.27 17.26 4.02
N ALA A 301 39.83 16.00 4.03
CA ALA A 301 40.20 15.02 3.03
C ALA A 301 39.76 15.42 1.61
N ARG A 302 38.58 16.04 1.47
CA ARG A 302 38.10 16.53 0.17
C ARG A 302 38.87 17.75 -0.33
N LYS A 303 39.20 18.71 0.54
CA LYS A 303 39.91 19.94 0.18
C LYS A 303 41.37 19.66 -0.19
N GLN A 304 42.02 18.75 0.52
CA GLN A 304 43.42 18.38 0.33
C GLN A 304 43.62 17.22 -0.66
N GLY A 305 42.56 16.73 -1.31
CA GLY A 305 42.67 15.64 -2.28
C GLY A 305 43.06 14.27 -1.69
N LEU A 306 42.86 14.05 -0.39
CA LEU A 306 43.23 12.82 0.34
C LEU A 306 42.18 11.69 0.20
N ARG A 307 41.28 11.77 -0.79
CA ARG A 307 40.21 10.79 -1.03
C ARG A 307 40.73 9.71 -1.96
N VAL A 308 40.74 8.47 -1.49
CA VAL A 308 41.23 7.32 -2.26
C VAL A 308 40.04 6.49 -2.73
N GLN A 309 39.93 6.30 -4.04
CA GLN A 309 39.01 5.35 -4.66
C GLN A 309 39.76 4.07 -5.05
N LEU A 310 39.03 2.97 -5.16
CA LEU A 310 39.60 1.73 -5.62
C LEU A 310 39.87 1.79 -7.13
N ASN A 311 41.06 1.36 -7.54
CA ASN A 311 41.38 1.16 -8.95
C ASN A 311 40.83 -0.17 -9.47
N GLU A 312 40.96 -0.41 -10.78
CA GLU A 312 40.45 -1.61 -11.46
C GLU A 312 40.96 -2.91 -10.81
N GLN A 313 42.26 -3.02 -10.55
CA GLN A 313 42.86 -4.20 -9.93
C GLN A 313 42.31 -4.46 -8.52
N GLN A 314 42.23 -3.41 -7.70
CA GLN A 314 41.68 -3.49 -6.34
C GLN A 314 40.20 -3.90 -6.34
N ILE A 315 39.40 -3.36 -7.27
CA ILE A 315 37.99 -3.77 -7.42
C ILE A 315 37.92 -5.26 -7.74
N GLN A 316 38.75 -5.74 -8.67
CA GLN A 316 38.78 -7.15 -9.06
C GLN A 316 39.22 -8.06 -7.91
N ASP A 317 40.23 -7.68 -7.14
CA ASP A 317 40.73 -8.44 -5.98
C ASP A 317 39.64 -8.56 -4.90
N VAL A 318 38.92 -7.47 -4.63
CA VAL A 318 37.81 -7.47 -3.67
C VAL A 318 36.64 -8.34 -4.15
N ILE A 319 36.33 -8.35 -5.46
CA ILE A 319 35.32 -9.26 -6.03
C ILE A 319 35.74 -10.72 -5.89
N ASN A 320 37.00 -11.03 -6.17
CA ASN A 320 37.55 -12.38 -6.02
C ASN A 320 37.47 -12.84 -4.55
N GLU A 321 37.75 -11.94 -3.59
CA GLU A 321 37.57 -12.24 -2.17
C GLU A 321 36.09 -12.41 -1.80
N ALA A 322 35.18 -11.62 -2.39
CA ALA A 322 33.74 -11.73 -2.17
C ALA A 322 33.17 -13.07 -2.67
N LYS A 323 33.83 -13.76 -3.61
CA LYS A 323 33.51 -15.15 -3.99
C LYS A 323 33.95 -16.16 -2.93
N LYS A 324 35.01 -15.87 -2.17
CA LYS A 324 35.51 -16.76 -1.10
C LYS A 324 34.69 -16.64 0.18
N VAL A 325 34.37 -15.41 0.58
CA VAL A 325 33.70 -15.10 1.85
C VAL A 325 32.26 -14.66 1.62
N ARG A 326 31.30 -15.26 2.35
CA ARG A 326 29.87 -14.99 2.15
C ARG A 326 29.47 -13.53 2.37
N LYS A 327 30.11 -12.85 3.31
CA LYS A 327 29.80 -11.47 3.70
C LYS A 327 31.11 -10.71 3.84
N ILE A 328 31.32 -9.72 2.98
CA ILE A 328 32.50 -8.86 3.05
C ILE A 328 32.19 -7.65 3.95
N THR A 329 33.12 -7.32 4.85
CA THR A 329 33.06 -6.10 5.65
C THR A 329 33.87 -4.98 5.01
N TYR A 330 33.64 -3.73 5.40
CA TYR A 330 34.46 -2.61 4.92
C TYR A 330 35.94 -2.79 5.27
N LYS A 331 36.24 -3.31 6.47
CA LYS A 331 37.59 -3.68 6.92
C LYS A 331 38.24 -4.65 5.93
N LYS A 332 37.49 -5.68 5.53
CA LYS A 332 38.00 -6.70 4.60
C LYS A 332 38.23 -6.12 3.21
N VAL A 333 37.36 -5.21 2.74
CA VAL A 333 37.58 -4.47 1.48
C VAL A 333 38.88 -3.67 1.54
N ARG A 334 39.10 -2.90 2.62
CA ARG A 334 40.34 -2.13 2.84
C ARG A 334 41.58 -3.00 2.79
N ASN A 335 41.58 -4.10 3.56
CA ASN A 335 42.71 -5.01 3.66
C ASN A 335 43.03 -5.67 2.31
N VAL A 336 42.02 -6.11 1.56
CA VAL A 336 42.21 -6.73 0.24
C VAL A 336 42.69 -5.72 -0.79
N ALA A 337 42.22 -4.47 -0.71
CA ALA A 337 42.69 -3.39 -1.56
C ALA A 337 44.12 -2.91 -1.24
N GLY A 338 44.75 -3.43 -0.18
CA GLY A 338 46.09 -3.02 0.23
C GLY A 338 46.16 -1.58 0.77
N LEU A 339 45.05 -1.06 1.28
CA LEU A 339 44.99 0.29 1.85
C LEU A 339 45.45 0.29 3.31
N ASP A 340 46.28 1.26 3.66
CA ASP A 340 46.84 1.45 5.01
C ASP A 340 45.74 1.54 6.08
N GLU A 341 46.04 1.12 7.31
CA GLU A 341 45.10 1.17 8.44
C GLU A 341 44.70 2.58 8.83
N GLU A 342 45.48 3.59 8.46
CA GLU A 342 45.14 5.00 8.62
C GLU A 342 43.99 5.42 7.70
N TYR A 343 43.62 4.65 6.68
CA TYR A 343 42.48 4.98 5.82
C TYR A 343 41.20 4.26 6.27
N THR A 344 40.08 4.97 6.23
CA THR A 344 38.77 4.50 6.66
C THR A 344 37.68 4.85 5.65
N PRO A 345 36.60 4.08 5.51
CA PRO A 345 35.55 4.41 4.56
C PRO A 345 34.91 5.78 4.86
N GLU A 346 34.79 6.63 3.84
CA GLU A 346 34.13 7.93 3.95
C GLU A 346 32.65 7.78 4.36
N TYR A 347 32.02 6.69 3.91
CA TYR A 347 30.64 6.35 4.25
C TYR A 347 30.48 4.84 4.42
N VAL A 348 29.80 4.45 5.50
CA VAL A 348 29.43 3.06 5.79
C VAL A 348 27.92 2.89 5.86
N ARG A 349 27.44 1.75 5.35
CA ARG A 349 26.04 1.32 5.50
C ARG A 349 25.90 0.58 6.82
N GLY A 350 25.01 1.03 7.69
CA GLY A 350 24.72 0.38 8.98
C GLY A 350 24.85 1.33 10.16
N LYS A 351 24.60 0.83 11.37
CA LYS A 351 24.89 1.58 12.60
C LYS A 351 26.38 1.46 12.91
N VAL A 352 26.97 2.55 13.37
CA VAL A 352 28.37 2.62 13.85
C VAL A 352 28.32 2.59 15.37
N SER A 353 29.15 1.77 16.02
CA SER A 353 29.25 1.68 17.47
C SER A 353 30.48 2.44 17.98
N SER A 354 30.53 2.73 19.27
CA SER A 354 31.72 3.32 19.91
C SER A 354 32.95 2.42 19.82
N GLU A 355 32.74 1.10 19.81
CA GLU A 355 33.80 0.07 19.68
C GLU A 355 34.33 -0.06 18.23
N ASP A 356 33.58 0.43 17.24
CA ASP A 356 33.97 0.47 15.83
C ASP A 356 33.57 1.85 15.27
N PRO A 357 34.30 2.92 15.65
CA PRO A 357 33.91 4.32 15.40
C PRO A 357 33.88 4.68 13.91
N TYR A 358 34.43 3.81 13.07
CA TYR A 358 34.50 3.94 11.62
C TYR A 358 33.54 2.99 10.89
N GLY A 359 32.91 2.06 11.62
CA GLY A 359 32.00 1.06 11.07
C GLY A 359 32.67 0.08 10.11
N GLU A 360 33.96 -0.19 10.29
CA GLU A 360 34.71 -1.07 9.39
C GLU A 360 34.23 -2.53 9.48
N ASN A 361 33.67 -2.94 10.61
CA ASN A 361 33.08 -4.27 10.80
C ASN A 361 31.67 -4.39 10.21
N ASN A 362 31.08 -3.28 9.72
CA ASN A 362 29.80 -3.34 9.05
C ASN A 362 29.89 -4.12 7.74
N ALA A 363 28.76 -4.73 7.36
CA ALA A 363 28.63 -5.42 6.08
C ALA A 363 28.73 -4.41 4.94
N PHE A 364 29.69 -4.58 4.04
CA PHE A 364 29.73 -3.84 2.78
C PHE A 364 28.75 -4.46 1.79
N GLY A 365 28.88 -5.77 1.55
CA GLY A 365 28.05 -6.50 0.60
C GLY A 365 28.33 -8.00 0.56
N SER A 366 27.60 -8.69 -0.31
CA SER A 366 27.64 -10.14 -0.49
C SER A 366 27.10 -10.53 -1.87
N LEU A 367 27.63 -11.64 -2.40
CA LEU A 367 27.10 -12.36 -3.57
C LEU A 367 26.19 -13.49 -3.08
N GLU A 368 25.03 -13.13 -2.51
CA GLU A 368 24.18 -14.06 -1.75
C GLU A 368 23.74 -15.27 -2.59
N ALA A 369 23.33 -15.06 -3.84
CA ALA A 369 22.85 -16.15 -4.67
C ALA A 369 24.00 -17.06 -5.12
N TYR A 370 25.15 -16.48 -5.48
CA TYR A 370 26.38 -17.25 -5.70
C TYR A 370 26.72 -18.14 -4.50
N HIS A 371 26.70 -17.59 -3.28
CA HIS A 371 27.01 -18.35 -2.06
C HIS A 371 25.94 -19.38 -1.70
N ASP A 372 24.68 -19.15 -2.04
CA ASP A 372 23.62 -20.15 -1.88
C ASP A 372 23.85 -21.36 -2.79
N ILE A 373 24.24 -21.13 -4.05
CA ILE A 373 24.58 -22.20 -5.01
C ILE A 373 25.85 -22.93 -4.56
N ARG A 374 26.90 -22.17 -4.21
CA ARG A 374 28.18 -22.73 -3.72
C ARG A 374 28.00 -23.57 -2.46
N ALA A 375 27.22 -23.09 -1.50
CA ALA A 375 26.96 -23.82 -0.27
C ALA A 375 26.14 -25.10 -0.50
N ALA A 376 25.23 -25.10 -1.48
CA ALA A 376 24.47 -26.29 -1.85
C ALA A 376 25.36 -27.37 -2.48
N LEU A 377 26.37 -26.97 -3.24
CA LEU A 377 27.29 -27.87 -3.95
C LEU A 377 28.62 -28.10 -3.21
N LYS A 378 28.73 -27.69 -1.94
CA LYS A 378 29.99 -27.75 -1.17
C LYS A 378 30.58 -29.17 -1.09
N ASP A 379 29.72 -30.19 -1.06
CA ASP A 379 30.09 -31.60 -0.94
C ASP A 379 30.24 -32.27 -2.34
N LEU A 380 30.17 -31.49 -3.42
CA LEU A 380 30.20 -31.92 -4.83
C LEU A 380 31.16 -31.02 -5.64
N PRO A 381 32.48 -31.08 -5.38
CA PRO A 381 33.46 -30.17 -5.97
C PRO A 381 33.53 -30.24 -7.50
N ASP A 382 33.40 -31.43 -8.08
CA ASP A 382 33.41 -31.62 -9.55
C ASP A 382 32.21 -30.94 -10.22
N ASP A 383 31.03 -31.02 -9.60
CA ASP A 383 29.83 -30.33 -10.09
C ASP A 383 29.95 -28.82 -9.90
N TRP A 384 30.55 -28.36 -8.79
CA TRP A 384 30.84 -26.95 -8.59
C TRP A 384 31.73 -26.38 -9.70
N GLN A 385 32.83 -27.08 -10.04
CA GLN A 385 33.76 -26.64 -11.08
C GLN A 385 33.08 -26.46 -12.45
N LYS A 386 32.11 -27.32 -12.78
CA LYS A 386 31.34 -27.23 -14.03
C LYS A 386 30.37 -26.04 -14.07
N VAL A 387 29.91 -25.58 -12.91
CA VAL A 387 28.92 -24.48 -12.83
C VAL A 387 29.52 -23.14 -12.45
N ASP A 388 30.75 -23.06 -11.95
CA ASP A 388 31.41 -21.81 -11.50
C ASP A 388 31.88 -20.94 -12.67
N ASN A 389 30.94 -20.58 -13.56
CA ASN A 389 31.10 -19.63 -14.64
C ASN A 389 29.83 -18.78 -14.76
N GLU A 390 29.96 -17.58 -15.35
CA GLU A 390 28.88 -16.59 -15.38
C GLU A 390 27.61 -17.12 -16.06
N ASP A 391 27.73 -17.78 -17.21
CA ASP A 391 26.58 -18.25 -17.98
C ASP A 391 25.80 -19.34 -17.26
N THR A 392 26.48 -20.37 -16.74
CA THR A 392 25.82 -21.45 -16.00
C THR A 392 25.20 -20.94 -14.70
N LEU A 393 25.89 -20.07 -13.95
CA LEU A 393 25.33 -19.47 -12.73
C LEU A 393 24.10 -18.61 -13.03
N ASN A 394 24.13 -17.84 -14.12
CA ASN A 394 22.98 -17.06 -14.59
C ASN A 394 21.80 -17.97 -14.95
N GLN A 395 22.06 -19.08 -15.65
CA GLN A 395 21.03 -20.06 -16.01
C GLN A 395 20.42 -20.71 -14.76
N ILE A 396 21.24 -21.17 -13.80
CA ILE A 396 20.76 -21.74 -12.53
C ILE A 396 19.92 -20.70 -11.78
N ALA A 397 20.42 -19.46 -11.64
CA ALA A 397 19.69 -18.39 -10.97
C ALA A 397 18.37 -18.06 -11.68
N TYR A 398 18.35 -18.10 -13.01
CA TYR A 398 17.14 -17.94 -13.81
C TYR A 398 16.14 -19.04 -13.52
N ILE A 399 16.55 -20.31 -13.63
CA ILE A 399 15.71 -21.49 -13.37
C ILE A 399 15.11 -21.40 -11.96
N LEU A 400 15.93 -21.18 -10.93
CA LEU A 400 15.47 -21.09 -9.53
C LEU A 400 14.53 -19.90 -9.27
N THR A 401 14.59 -18.87 -10.14
CA THR A 401 13.73 -17.68 -10.08
C THR A 401 12.41 -17.87 -10.84
N VAL A 402 12.42 -18.52 -12.00
CA VAL A 402 11.23 -18.65 -12.86
C VAL A 402 10.44 -19.94 -12.60
N GLN A 403 11.09 -21.00 -12.17
CA GLN A 403 10.42 -22.25 -11.82
C GLN A 403 10.01 -22.25 -10.35
N ARG A 404 8.76 -22.65 -10.09
CA ARG A 404 8.12 -22.61 -8.75
C ARG A 404 7.67 -23.98 -8.25
N ALA A 405 8.01 -25.04 -8.96
CA ALA A 405 7.73 -26.41 -8.57
C ALA A 405 9.01 -27.24 -8.62
N ASP A 406 9.21 -28.12 -7.63
CA ASP A 406 10.41 -28.97 -7.54
C ASP A 406 10.58 -29.82 -8.80
N ASP A 407 9.49 -30.43 -9.29
CA ASP A 407 9.48 -31.23 -10.53
C ASP A 407 9.92 -30.39 -11.75
N ALA A 408 9.50 -29.12 -11.84
CA ALA A 408 9.82 -28.24 -12.96
C ALA A 408 11.24 -27.69 -12.88
N ILE A 409 11.74 -27.41 -11.67
CA ILE A 409 13.14 -27.03 -11.45
C ILE A 409 14.03 -28.21 -11.86
N LYS A 410 13.74 -29.43 -11.37
CA LYS A 410 14.51 -30.62 -11.73
C LYS A 410 14.59 -30.79 -13.25
N LYS A 411 13.44 -30.76 -13.95
CA LYS A 411 13.39 -30.85 -15.41
C LYS A 411 14.21 -29.77 -16.11
N SER A 412 14.19 -28.54 -15.59
CA SER A 412 14.93 -27.41 -16.20
C SER A 412 16.43 -27.48 -15.92
N LEU A 413 16.86 -28.23 -14.91
CA LEU A 413 18.27 -28.48 -14.61
C LEU A 413 18.85 -29.69 -15.39
N GLU A 414 18.01 -30.53 -16.00
CA GLU A 414 18.47 -31.71 -16.76
C GLU A 414 19.48 -31.39 -17.88
N PRO A 415 19.34 -30.31 -18.67
CA PRO A 415 20.30 -29.97 -19.71
C PRO A 415 21.67 -29.53 -19.18
N LEU A 416 21.81 -29.24 -17.89
CA LEU A 416 23.08 -28.83 -17.31
C LEU A 416 23.97 -30.04 -17.06
N PRO A 417 25.29 -29.95 -17.30
CA PRO A 417 26.23 -31.08 -17.18
C PRO A 417 26.59 -31.37 -15.70
N ILE A 418 25.60 -31.52 -14.83
CA ILE A 418 25.76 -31.75 -13.39
C ILE A 418 25.09 -33.06 -12.94
N SER A 419 25.61 -33.65 -11.87
CA SER A 419 25.08 -34.89 -11.31
C SER A 419 23.66 -34.75 -10.75
N ASP A 420 22.94 -35.87 -10.63
CA ASP A 420 21.63 -35.89 -9.97
C ASP A 420 21.70 -35.51 -8.48
N ALA A 421 22.83 -35.75 -7.83
CA ALA A 421 23.08 -35.30 -6.46
C ALA A 421 23.13 -33.77 -6.39
N ALA A 422 23.82 -33.12 -7.33
CA ALA A 422 23.88 -31.67 -7.46
C ALA A 422 22.49 -31.08 -7.72
N LYS A 423 21.72 -31.64 -8.66
CA LYS A 423 20.34 -31.21 -8.94
C LYS A 423 19.47 -31.27 -7.66
N LYS A 424 19.56 -32.37 -6.88
CA LYS A 424 18.86 -32.52 -5.59
C LYS A 424 19.32 -31.50 -4.56
N ALA A 425 20.60 -31.15 -4.51
CA ALA A 425 21.12 -30.14 -3.60
C ALA A 425 20.61 -28.74 -3.96
N LEU A 426 20.61 -28.36 -5.24
CA LEU A 426 20.08 -27.07 -5.72
C LEU A 426 18.59 -26.89 -5.41
N LEU A 427 17.78 -27.96 -5.46
CA LEU A 427 16.35 -27.93 -5.09
C LEU A 427 16.11 -27.51 -3.63
N LYS A 428 17.05 -27.81 -2.73
CA LYS A 428 16.95 -27.46 -1.30
C LYS A 428 17.28 -25.99 -1.02
N ILE A 429 17.81 -25.26 -2.01
CA ILE A 429 18.11 -23.84 -1.85
C ILE A 429 16.85 -23.08 -1.50
N LYS A 430 16.95 -22.28 -0.42
CA LYS A 430 15.86 -21.43 0.01
C LYS A 430 15.59 -20.37 -1.07
N PRO A 431 14.33 -20.18 -1.48
CA PRO A 431 13.94 -19.29 -2.58
C PRO A 431 14.18 -17.80 -2.32
N LYS A 432 14.65 -17.41 -1.12
CA LYS A 432 14.62 -16.03 -0.63
C LYS A 432 15.25 -15.04 -1.62
N ASN A 433 16.39 -15.39 -2.20
CA ASN A 433 17.12 -14.57 -3.16
C ASN A 433 16.59 -14.71 -4.60
N PHE A 434 16.00 -15.87 -4.93
CA PHE A 434 15.51 -16.24 -6.28
C PHE A 434 14.03 -15.88 -6.50
N ARG A 435 13.69 -14.59 -6.32
CA ARG A 435 12.30 -14.09 -6.39
C ARG A 435 12.09 -12.84 -7.23
N THR A 436 13.14 -12.06 -7.49
CA THR A 436 12.99 -10.71 -8.04
C THR A 436 13.90 -10.46 -9.23
N PHE A 437 13.51 -9.49 -10.05
CA PHE A 437 14.22 -9.08 -11.24
C PHE A 437 14.81 -7.67 -11.06
N GLY A 438 15.92 -7.41 -11.73
CA GLY A 438 16.58 -6.12 -11.83
C GLY A 438 15.85 -5.16 -12.78
N HIS A 439 16.54 -4.12 -13.22
CA HIS A 439 16.04 -3.18 -14.23
C HIS A 439 16.74 -3.37 -15.60
N LEU A 440 17.83 -4.13 -15.65
CA LEU A 440 18.63 -4.42 -16.83
C LEU A 440 18.51 -5.90 -17.22
N SER A 441 18.69 -6.23 -18.51
CA SER A 441 18.84 -7.61 -19.01
C SER A 441 20.27 -8.10 -18.81
N ILE A 442 20.50 -9.42 -18.95
CA ILE A 442 21.86 -10.00 -18.92
C ILE A 442 22.74 -9.36 -20.00
N LYS A 443 22.21 -9.22 -21.22
CA LYS A 443 22.88 -8.55 -22.35
C LYS A 443 23.34 -7.13 -22.01
N ALA A 444 22.47 -6.32 -21.40
CA ALA A 444 22.85 -4.96 -21.00
C ALA A 444 23.91 -4.96 -19.88
N LEU A 445 23.80 -5.88 -18.92
CA LEU A 445 24.77 -6.02 -17.84
C LEU A 445 26.15 -6.42 -18.37
N GLN A 446 26.23 -7.35 -19.32
CA GLN A 446 27.48 -7.81 -19.92
C GLN A 446 28.18 -6.70 -20.71
N LYS A 447 27.44 -5.76 -21.32
CA LYS A 447 28.04 -4.57 -21.96
C LYS A 447 28.51 -3.51 -20.96
N ILE A 448 27.78 -3.31 -19.87
CA ILE A 448 28.06 -2.22 -18.91
C ILE A 448 29.13 -2.62 -17.88
N THR A 449 29.06 -3.84 -17.36
CA THR A 449 29.88 -4.28 -16.20
C THR A 449 31.39 -4.19 -16.45
N PRO A 450 31.93 -4.57 -17.63
CA PRO A 450 33.37 -4.43 -17.90
C PRO A 450 33.87 -2.99 -17.72
N HIS A 451 33.08 -1.99 -18.13
CA HIS A 451 33.43 -0.58 -17.97
C HIS A 451 33.42 -0.14 -16.50
N ILE A 452 32.57 -0.73 -15.67
CA ILE A 452 32.52 -0.44 -14.22
C ILE A 452 33.70 -1.08 -13.51
N LEU A 453 34.06 -2.30 -13.91
CA LEU A 453 35.27 -2.97 -13.41
C LEU A 453 36.53 -2.17 -13.75
N ALA A 454 36.57 -1.54 -14.94
CA ALA A 454 37.58 -0.56 -15.33
C ALA A 454 37.48 0.80 -14.59
N GLY A 455 36.77 0.88 -13.46
CA GLY A 455 36.69 2.05 -12.59
C GLY A 455 35.73 3.16 -13.06
N LYS A 456 34.96 2.97 -14.14
CA LYS A 456 33.98 3.98 -14.58
C LYS A 456 32.74 3.98 -13.68
N THR A 457 32.20 5.16 -13.43
CA THR A 457 30.89 5.31 -12.79
C THR A 457 29.77 4.79 -13.70
N TYR A 458 28.63 4.41 -13.14
CA TYR A 458 27.54 3.78 -13.89
C TYR A 458 27.05 4.60 -15.09
N ASP A 459 26.95 5.92 -14.96
CA ASP A 459 26.59 6.85 -16.03
C ASP A 459 27.59 6.78 -17.20
N LYS A 460 28.89 6.90 -16.91
CA LYS A 460 29.97 6.82 -17.90
C LYS A 460 30.08 5.42 -18.51
N ALA A 461 29.81 4.38 -17.74
CA ALA A 461 29.76 3.00 -18.21
C ALA A 461 28.58 2.76 -19.16
N CYS A 462 27.42 3.38 -18.91
CA CYS A 462 26.30 3.36 -19.84
C CYS A 462 26.64 4.07 -21.15
N GLU A 463 27.23 5.28 -21.08
CA GLU A 463 27.64 6.05 -22.26
C GLU A 463 28.68 5.27 -23.09
N ALA A 464 29.69 4.68 -22.44
CA ALA A 464 30.69 3.85 -23.09
C ALA A 464 30.09 2.59 -23.74
N ALA A 465 29.03 2.03 -23.16
CA ALA A 465 28.28 0.91 -23.72
C ALA A 465 27.28 1.32 -24.82
N GLY A 466 27.23 2.61 -25.21
CA GLY A 466 26.34 3.14 -26.24
C GLY A 466 24.90 3.42 -25.77
N TYR A 467 24.68 3.58 -24.46
CA TYR A 467 23.36 3.83 -23.87
C TYR A 467 23.18 5.27 -23.37
N ASP A 468 21.98 5.82 -23.59
CA ASP A 468 21.56 7.08 -22.96
C ASP A 468 20.96 6.82 -21.58
N PHE A 469 21.75 7.09 -20.54
CA PHE A 469 21.33 6.97 -19.13
C PHE A 469 20.13 7.87 -18.76
N ARG A 470 19.88 8.96 -19.51
CA ARG A 470 18.82 9.94 -19.22
C ARG A 470 17.46 9.51 -19.78
N LYS A 471 17.42 8.60 -20.75
CA LYS A 471 16.20 8.09 -21.38
C LYS A 471 15.47 7.10 -20.46
N LYS A 472 14.69 7.62 -19.51
CA LYS A 472 13.77 6.81 -18.69
C LYS A 472 12.35 6.91 -19.23
N ALA A 473 11.85 5.86 -19.87
CA ALA A 473 10.43 5.76 -20.20
C ALA A 473 9.59 5.66 -18.91
N ALA A 474 8.75 6.67 -18.65
CA ALA A 474 7.83 6.67 -17.51
C ALA A 474 6.50 6.06 -17.96
N ASP A 475 6.36 4.74 -17.84
CA ASP A 475 5.11 4.04 -18.14
C ASP A 475 4.31 3.77 -16.86
N LEU A 476 3.02 4.10 -16.88
CA LEU A 476 2.08 3.81 -15.81
C LEU A 476 1.94 2.29 -15.54
N SER A 477 2.31 1.42 -16.48
CA SER A 477 2.38 -0.03 -16.28
C SER A 477 3.38 -0.43 -15.19
N GLN A 478 4.44 0.35 -14.99
CA GLN A 478 5.49 0.12 -13.99
C GLN A 478 4.98 0.32 -12.56
N ILE A 479 3.87 1.06 -12.39
CA ILE A 479 3.25 1.31 -11.09
C ILE A 479 2.33 0.13 -10.72
N THR A 480 2.78 -0.67 -9.76
CA THR A 480 2.02 -1.82 -9.23
C THR A 480 1.02 -1.42 -8.14
N ASN A 481 1.26 -0.31 -7.43
CA ASN A 481 0.36 0.18 -6.39
C ASN A 481 -0.95 0.71 -7.01
N PRO A 482 -2.11 0.08 -6.76
CA PRO A 482 -3.37 0.49 -7.38
C PRO A 482 -3.82 1.89 -6.94
N VAL A 483 -3.49 2.33 -5.71
CA VAL A 483 -3.85 3.66 -5.18
C VAL A 483 -3.17 4.74 -6.02
N VAL A 484 -1.86 4.60 -6.19
CA VAL A 484 -1.04 5.48 -7.03
C VAL A 484 -1.54 5.47 -8.47
N LYS A 485 -1.77 4.29 -9.04
CA LYS A 485 -2.24 4.15 -10.43
C LYS A 485 -3.58 4.85 -10.66
N ARG A 486 -4.52 4.76 -9.71
CA ARG A 486 -5.80 5.47 -9.79
C ARG A 486 -5.62 6.99 -9.68
N ALA A 487 -4.79 7.46 -8.74
CA ALA A 487 -4.53 8.89 -8.57
C ALA A 487 -3.92 9.52 -9.83
N ILE A 488 -2.91 8.88 -10.45
CA ILE A 488 -2.29 9.36 -11.69
C ILE A 488 -3.28 9.29 -12.85
N SER A 489 -4.08 8.23 -12.95
CA SER A 489 -5.11 8.11 -14.00
C SER A 489 -6.17 9.21 -13.88
N GLN A 490 -6.63 9.55 -12.67
CA GLN A 490 -7.56 10.67 -12.47
C GLN A 490 -6.88 12.02 -12.74
N THR A 491 -5.60 12.17 -12.39
CA THR A 491 -4.82 13.38 -12.69
C THR A 491 -4.78 13.62 -14.19
N ASN A 492 -4.46 12.59 -14.98
CA ASN A 492 -4.47 12.68 -16.44
C ASN A 492 -5.85 13.09 -17.00
N LYS A 493 -6.94 12.58 -16.40
CA LYS A 493 -8.31 13.00 -16.77
C LYS A 493 -8.58 14.47 -16.48
N VAL A 494 -8.13 14.98 -15.33
CA VAL A 494 -8.25 16.41 -14.97
C VAL A 494 -7.42 17.26 -15.91
N VAL A 495 -6.15 16.93 -16.12
CA VAL A 495 -5.24 17.65 -17.03
C VAL A 495 -5.83 17.72 -18.45
N ARG A 496 -6.29 16.59 -19.00
CA ARG A 496 -6.93 16.57 -20.34
C ARG A 496 -8.24 17.35 -20.40
N ALA A 497 -9.02 17.38 -19.31
CA ALA A 497 -10.23 18.18 -19.26
C ALA A 497 -9.92 19.69 -19.25
N ILE A 498 -8.89 20.11 -18.51
CA ILE A 498 -8.38 21.48 -18.49
C ILE A 498 -7.83 21.85 -19.87
N ILE A 499 -7.05 20.99 -20.51
CA ILE A 499 -6.50 21.24 -21.85
C ILE A 499 -7.61 21.43 -22.89
N ARG A 500 -8.66 20.61 -22.84
CA ARG A 500 -9.81 20.77 -23.75
C ARG A 500 -10.56 22.08 -23.55
N LYS A 501 -10.53 22.64 -22.34
CA LYS A 501 -11.24 23.88 -21.99
C LYS A 501 -10.40 25.14 -22.24
N TYR A 502 -9.10 25.09 -21.94
CA TYR A 502 -8.23 26.27 -21.90
C TYR A 502 -7.05 26.23 -22.87
N GLY A 503 -6.85 25.14 -23.62
CA GLY A 503 -5.70 24.95 -24.51
C GLY A 503 -4.49 24.32 -23.81
N LYS A 504 -3.31 24.38 -24.43
CA LYS A 504 -2.09 23.78 -23.87
C LYS A 504 -1.56 24.61 -22.68
N PRO A 505 -1.16 23.99 -21.56
CA PRO A 505 -0.57 24.72 -20.43
C PRO A 505 0.81 25.25 -20.80
N TYR A 506 1.19 26.38 -20.23
CA TYR A 506 2.56 26.88 -20.31
C TYR A 506 3.44 26.24 -19.23
N TYR A 507 2.90 26.11 -18.00
CA TYR A 507 3.54 25.39 -16.90
C TYR A 507 2.59 24.40 -16.24
N ILE A 508 3.14 23.28 -15.75
CA ILE A 508 2.45 22.42 -14.78
C ILE A 508 3.27 22.35 -13.50
N ARG A 509 2.63 22.62 -12.37
CA ARG A 509 3.20 22.57 -11.02
C ARG A 509 2.45 21.53 -10.22
N VAL A 510 3.16 20.54 -9.68
CA VAL A 510 2.55 19.39 -9.03
C VAL A 510 3.08 19.17 -7.62
N GLU A 511 2.17 19.07 -6.66
CA GLU A 511 2.45 18.54 -5.33
C GLU A 511 1.81 17.16 -5.19
N THR A 512 2.55 16.20 -4.62
CA THR A 512 1.99 14.90 -4.26
C THR A 512 1.93 14.76 -2.75
N ALA A 513 0.85 14.18 -2.24
CA ALA A 513 0.73 13.87 -0.82
C ALA A 513 1.86 12.94 -0.36
N ARG A 514 2.41 13.18 0.84
CA ARG A 514 3.46 12.34 1.47
C ARG A 514 3.08 10.87 1.57
N ASP A 515 1.78 10.61 1.67
CA ASP A 515 1.22 9.28 1.87
C ASP A 515 0.90 8.55 0.57
N LEU A 516 0.97 9.21 -0.59
CA LEU A 516 0.55 8.62 -1.87
C LEU A 516 1.34 7.35 -2.22
N ALA A 517 2.64 7.35 -1.98
CA ALA A 517 3.53 6.22 -2.26
C ALA A 517 3.65 5.21 -1.09
N LYS A 518 3.09 5.53 0.08
CA LYS A 518 3.29 4.75 1.30
C LYS A 518 2.32 3.57 1.37
N SER A 519 2.73 2.49 2.05
CA SER A 519 1.84 1.36 2.29
C SER A 519 0.69 1.76 3.22
N TYR A 520 -0.35 0.93 3.32
CA TYR A 520 -1.42 1.15 4.30
C TYR A 520 -0.87 1.18 5.74
N LYS A 521 0.04 0.24 6.07
CA LYS A 521 0.66 0.17 7.41
C LYS A 521 1.44 1.42 7.74
N ASP A 522 2.28 1.91 6.82
CA ASP A 522 3.07 3.12 7.05
C ASP A 522 2.17 4.35 7.27
N ARG A 523 1.07 4.45 6.51
CA ARG A 523 0.08 5.52 6.68
C ARG A 523 -0.60 5.47 8.04
N GLN A 524 -0.98 4.28 8.50
CA GLN A 524 -1.56 4.09 9.83
C GLN A 524 -0.56 4.46 10.95
N THR A 525 0.73 4.12 10.77
CA THR A 525 1.78 4.54 11.71
C THR A 525 1.91 6.07 11.77
N ILE A 526 1.90 6.76 10.63
CA ILE A 526 1.98 8.23 10.57
C ILE A 526 0.74 8.88 11.18
N GLU A 527 -0.45 8.32 10.93
CA GLU A 527 -1.69 8.81 11.52
C GLU A 527 -1.66 8.69 13.04
N ALA A 528 -1.20 7.55 13.56
CA ALA A 528 -1.03 7.33 15.00
C ALA A 528 0.00 8.30 15.61
N GLU A 529 1.15 8.50 14.94
CA GLU A 529 2.16 9.48 15.37
C GLU A 529 1.62 10.92 15.38
N ASN A 530 0.80 11.30 14.39
CA ASN A 530 0.19 12.63 14.36
C ASN A 530 -0.82 12.83 15.51
N LYS A 531 -1.63 11.81 15.83
CA LYS A 531 -2.57 11.85 16.97
C LYS A 531 -1.83 11.93 18.30
N GLU A 532 -0.75 11.17 18.46
CA GLU A 532 0.13 11.24 19.63
C GLU A 532 0.76 12.63 19.78
N ASN A 533 1.27 13.21 18.69
CA ASN A 533 1.82 14.57 18.69
C ASN A 533 0.77 15.63 19.04
N GLN A 534 -0.48 15.46 18.59
CA GLN A 534 -1.58 16.35 18.92
C GLN A 534 -1.91 16.28 20.43
N ALA A 535 -2.08 15.08 20.98
CA ALA A 535 -2.32 14.89 22.42
C ALA A 535 -1.18 15.48 23.27
N ASN A 536 0.08 15.30 22.85
CA ASN A 536 1.22 15.91 23.53
C ASN A 536 1.21 17.44 23.45
N ASN A 537 0.73 18.04 22.35
CA ASN A 537 0.58 19.49 22.26
C ASN A 537 -0.51 20.00 23.20
N GLU A 538 -1.62 19.27 23.32
CA GLU A 538 -2.72 19.61 24.22
C GLU A 538 -2.24 19.62 25.68
N LEU A 539 -1.43 18.64 26.10
CA LEU A 539 -0.80 18.65 27.44
C LEU A 539 0.10 19.88 27.68
N VAL A 540 0.87 20.30 26.67
CA VAL A 540 1.72 21.50 26.77
C VAL A 540 0.85 22.77 26.87
N VAL A 541 -0.27 22.82 26.15
CA VAL A 541 -1.23 23.92 26.23
C VAL A 541 -1.87 23.99 27.61
N GLU A 542 -2.25 22.86 28.21
CA GLU A 542 -2.77 22.84 29.59
C GLU A 542 -1.73 23.31 30.61
N ARG A 543 -0.48 22.83 30.51
CA ARG A 543 0.62 23.33 31.35
C ARG A 543 0.85 24.83 31.21
N LEU A 544 0.73 25.39 30.00
CA LEU A 544 0.83 26.84 29.80
C LEU A 544 -0.29 27.60 30.50
N LYS A 545 -1.52 27.06 30.51
CA LYS A 545 -2.64 27.65 31.26
C LYS A 545 -2.41 27.61 32.76
N GLU A 546 -1.89 26.50 33.29
CA GLU A 546 -1.51 26.37 34.71
C GLU A 546 -0.43 27.39 35.10
N LEU A 547 0.49 27.71 34.18
CA LEU A 547 1.52 28.74 34.34
C LEU A 547 1.00 30.18 34.13
N GLY A 548 -0.31 30.40 34.03
CA GLY A 548 -0.94 31.72 33.92
C GLY A 548 -1.13 32.25 32.49
N CYS A 549 -0.82 31.46 31.45
CA CYS A 549 -1.08 31.85 30.06
C CYS A 549 -2.53 31.50 29.66
N ILE A 550 -3.45 32.46 29.80
CA ILE A 550 -4.89 32.25 29.53
C ILE A 550 -5.17 31.82 28.08
N THR A 551 -4.41 32.34 27.11
CA THR A 551 -4.56 31.99 25.69
C THR A 551 -3.20 31.61 25.08
N PRO A 552 -2.74 30.36 25.29
CA PRO A 552 -1.41 29.94 24.85
C PRO A 552 -1.22 30.07 23.33
N THR A 553 -0.16 30.76 22.92
CA THR A 553 0.20 30.90 21.51
C THR A 553 1.04 29.72 21.02
N GLY A 554 1.04 29.46 19.71
CA GLY A 554 1.91 28.45 19.11
C GLY A 554 3.41 28.71 19.32
N LEU A 555 3.80 29.98 19.53
CA LEU A 555 5.16 30.36 19.86
C LEU A 555 5.52 29.93 21.29
N GLN A 556 4.65 30.22 22.27
CA GLN A 556 4.81 29.79 23.67
C GLN A 556 4.86 28.27 23.80
N VAL A 557 4.04 27.54 23.04
CA VAL A 557 4.11 26.06 22.97
C VAL A 557 5.49 25.57 22.50
N ILE A 558 6.09 26.23 21.50
CA ILE A 558 7.43 25.87 21.04
C ILE A 558 8.50 26.27 22.08
N LYS A 559 8.39 27.46 22.68
CA LYS A 559 9.30 27.93 23.73
C LYS A 559 9.33 26.95 24.91
N LEU A 560 8.17 26.56 25.44
CA LEU A 560 8.10 25.64 26.58
C LEU A 560 8.68 24.26 26.24
N LYS A 561 8.41 23.74 25.04
CA LYS A 561 9.03 22.49 24.58
C LYS A 561 10.54 22.56 24.51
N LEU A 562 11.09 23.66 23.96
CA LEU A 562 12.53 23.86 23.88
C LEU A 562 13.15 24.12 25.26
N TYR A 563 12.43 24.80 26.16
CA TYR A 563 12.83 25.01 27.54
C TYR A 563 13.03 23.67 28.27
N ASP A 564 12.02 22.78 28.22
CA ASP A 564 12.12 21.44 28.81
C ASP A 564 13.23 20.62 28.13
N GLU A 565 13.31 20.66 26.79
CA GLU A 565 14.31 19.95 26.00
C GLU A 565 15.75 20.38 26.34
N GLN A 566 15.95 21.65 26.67
CA GLN A 566 17.26 22.24 26.94
C GLN A 566 17.58 22.34 28.44
N ASN A 567 16.78 21.68 29.29
CA ASN A 567 16.92 21.72 30.75
C ASN A 567 16.92 23.15 31.31
N GLY A 568 16.08 24.04 30.76
CA GLY A 568 15.94 25.43 31.20
C GLY A 568 17.18 26.30 30.99
N LYS A 569 18.05 25.96 30.03
CA LYS A 569 19.26 26.73 29.73
C LYS A 569 19.30 27.20 28.28
N CYS A 570 19.91 28.37 28.06
CA CYS A 570 20.22 28.88 26.74
C CYS A 570 21.21 27.92 26.05
N LEU A 571 20.86 27.47 24.85
CA LEU A 571 21.67 26.50 24.13
C LEU A 571 23.04 27.04 23.67
N TYR A 572 23.17 28.36 23.52
CA TYR A 572 24.39 29.02 23.01
C TYR A 572 25.31 29.53 24.11
N SER A 573 24.76 30.08 25.20
CA SER A 573 25.57 30.63 26.30
C SER A 573 25.64 29.71 27.52
N GLY A 574 24.79 28.69 27.63
CA GLY A 574 24.67 27.83 28.80
C GLY A 574 23.99 28.47 30.01
N LYS A 575 23.65 29.77 29.95
CA LYS A 575 23.00 30.51 31.04
C LYS A 575 21.58 29.99 31.32
N PRO A 576 21.10 30.00 32.57
CA PRO A 576 19.71 29.66 32.91
C PRO A 576 18.71 30.58 32.19
N ILE A 577 17.55 30.04 31.87
CA ILE A 577 16.39 30.76 31.32
C ILE A 577 15.38 30.91 32.45
N ASP A 578 14.96 32.14 32.71
CA ASP A 578 13.85 32.38 33.64
C ASP A 578 12.51 32.09 32.95
N LEU A 579 11.77 31.11 33.46
CA LEU A 579 10.53 30.62 32.84
C LEU A 579 9.45 31.69 32.79
N THR A 580 9.28 32.47 33.85
CA THR A 580 8.26 33.52 33.95
C THR A 580 8.54 34.63 32.95
N THR A 581 9.77 35.13 32.91
CA THR A 581 10.22 36.15 31.96
C THR A 581 10.12 35.65 30.51
N MET A 582 10.48 34.39 30.25
CA MET A 582 10.38 33.79 28.90
C MET A 582 8.94 33.76 28.36
N LEU A 583 7.96 33.56 29.25
CA LEU A 583 6.53 33.51 28.90
C LEU A 583 5.90 34.90 28.80
N ALA A 584 6.38 35.87 29.60
CA ALA A 584 5.87 37.23 29.67
C ALA A 584 6.49 38.19 28.63
N ASP A 585 7.78 38.03 28.32
CA ASP A 585 8.53 38.88 27.39
C ASP A 585 9.07 38.08 26.19
N ASP A 586 8.55 38.39 25.01
CA ASP A 586 8.99 37.77 23.76
C ASP A 586 10.40 38.19 23.31
N ASN A 587 10.94 39.28 23.87
CA ASN A 587 12.25 39.83 23.53
C ASN A 587 13.38 39.42 24.48
N ALA A 588 13.08 38.82 25.64
CA ALA A 588 14.13 38.32 26.54
C ALA A 588 14.80 37.04 25.99
N TYR A 589 13.99 36.14 25.43
CA TYR A 589 14.44 34.86 24.88
C TYR A 589 13.77 34.56 23.54
N GLN A 590 14.59 34.21 22.55
CA GLN A 590 14.17 34.00 21.18
C GLN A 590 14.37 32.55 20.74
N ILE A 591 13.53 32.13 19.80
CA ILE A 591 13.72 30.86 19.09
C ILE A 591 14.59 31.14 17.87
N ASP A 592 15.84 30.69 17.91
CA ASP A 592 16.77 30.76 16.78
C ASP A 592 16.57 29.56 15.83
N HIS A 593 16.81 29.77 14.54
CA HIS A 593 17.01 28.71 13.57
C HIS A 593 18.49 28.31 13.55
N ILE A 594 18.78 27.12 14.08
CA ILE A 594 20.14 26.57 14.22
C ILE A 594 20.92 26.72 12.91
N VAL A 595 20.43 26.10 11.84
CA VAL A 595 20.82 26.46 10.48
C VAL A 595 19.85 27.53 9.99
N PRO A 596 20.33 28.75 9.65
CA PRO A 596 19.49 29.87 9.26
C PRO A 596 18.40 29.49 8.27
N PHE A 597 17.18 29.97 8.49
CA PHE A 597 16.05 29.66 7.64
C PHE A 597 16.29 30.09 6.18
N SER A 598 16.97 31.22 5.97
CA SER A 598 17.36 31.75 4.65
C SER A 598 18.28 30.82 3.85
N ARG A 599 19.00 29.92 4.53
CA ARG A 599 19.90 28.92 3.92
C ARG A 599 19.28 27.52 3.86
N SER A 600 18.43 27.17 4.83
CA SER A 600 17.92 25.80 5.00
C SER A 600 16.45 25.56 4.65
N ASN A 601 15.59 26.58 4.72
CA ASN A 601 14.12 26.46 4.64
C ASN A 601 13.56 25.38 5.59
N ASN A 602 14.22 25.19 6.73
CA ASN A 602 13.84 24.18 7.70
C ASN A 602 13.30 24.84 8.96
N ASP A 603 11.97 24.95 9.06
CA ASP A 603 11.28 25.47 10.25
C ASP A 603 10.93 24.37 11.28
N GLY A 604 11.47 23.16 11.10
CA GLY A 604 11.22 22.03 12.00
C GLY A 604 11.84 22.22 13.38
N LEU A 605 11.26 21.58 14.40
CA LEU A 605 11.75 21.66 15.80
C LEU A 605 13.21 21.22 15.94
N THR A 606 13.67 20.27 15.11
CA THR A 606 15.07 19.84 15.07
C THR A 606 16.04 20.92 14.57
N ASN A 607 15.55 22.03 14.02
CA ASN A 607 16.33 23.18 13.58
C ASN A 607 16.05 24.44 14.41
N LYS A 608 15.41 24.30 15.58
CA LYS A 608 15.07 25.41 16.47
C LYS A 608 15.81 25.29 17.79
N ALA A 609 16.30 26.39 18.34
CA ALA A 609 16.92 26.45 19.66
C ALA A 609 16.38 27.65 20.44
N LEU A 610 16.15 27.49 21.74
CA LEU A 610 15.76 28.59 22.61
C LEU A 610 17.02 29.24 23.19
N VAL A 611 17.20 30.53 22.94
CA VAL A 611 18.44 31.24 23.27
C VAL A 611 18.15 32.65 23.78
N LEU A 612 19.16 33.26 24.42
CA LEU A 612 19.13 34.68 24.75
C LEU A 612 19.08 35.51 23.46
N THR A 613 18.34 36.60 23.47
CA THR A 613 18.22 37.49 22.31
C THR A 613 19.57 38.02 21.82
N ALA A 614 20.46 38.39 22.74
CA ALA A 614 21.82 38.83 22.40
C ALA A 614 22.61 37.74 21.64
N GLU A 615 22.50 36.47 22.05
CA GLU A 615 23.18 35.36 21.36
C GLU A 615 22.62 35.12 19.96
N ASN A 616 21.29 35.24 19.80
CA ASN A 616 20.63 35.12 18.51
C ASN A 616 21.08 36.24 17.54
N GLN A 617 21.09 37.48 18.02
CA GLN A 617 21.53 38.65 17.26
C GLN A 617 23.00 38.52 16.84
N ASN A 618 23.87 38.05 17.74
CA ASN A 618 25.29 37.85 17.44
C ASN A 618 25.52 36.72 16.43
N LYS A 619 24.78 35.61 16.51
CA LYS A 619 24.88 34.51 15.54
C LYS A 619 24.47 34.96 14.14
N ALA A 620 23.37 35.70 14.03
CA ALA A 620 22.80 36.17 12.76
C ALA A 620 22.57 35.01 11.74
N ASP A 621 23.04 35.16 10.50
CA ASP A 621 22.86 34.21 9.39
C ASP A 621 23.92 33.09 9.32
N ARG A 622 24.63 32.89 10.44
CA ARG A 622 25.67 31.88 10.58
C ARG A 622 25.11 30.58 11.15
N THR A 623 25.72 29.46 10.79
CA THR A 623 25.55 28.19 11.52
C THR A 623 26.23 28.28 12.89
N PRO A 624 25.96 27.37 13.85
CA PRO A 624 26.68 27.37 15.11
C PRO A 624 28.19 27.22 14.90
N TYR A 625 28.63 26.43 13.93
CA TYR A 625 30.06 26.31 13.61
C TYR A 625 30.65 27.61 13.05
N GLU A 626 29.94 28.34 12.19
CA GLU A 626 30.42 29.65 11.71
C GLU A 626 30.40 30.73 12.82
N TYR A 627 29.64 30.53 13.89
CA TYR A 627 29.59 31.44 15.05
C TYR A 627 30.64 31.10 16.12
N PHE A 628 30.83 29.82 16.43
CA PHE A 628 31.72 29.33 17.49
C PHE A 628 33.05 28.76 16.98
N GLY A 629 33.08 28.22 15.76
CA GLY A 629 34.13 27.32 15.22
C GLY A 629 35.46 27.97 14.88
N TYR A 630 35.54 29.30 14.85
CA TYR A 630 36.82 30.03 14.72
C TYR A 630 37.66 29.99 16.00
N ASP A 631 37.04 29.67 17.14
CA ASP A 631 37.71 29.43 18.43
C ASP A 631 37.52 27.95 18.80
N GLU A 632 38.61 27.20 18.77
CA GLU A 632 38.59 25.75 18.99
C GLU A 632 38.14 25.38 20.42
N GLN A 633 38.52 26.17 21.42
CA GLN A 633 38.13 25.93 22.81
C GLN A 633 36.63 26.19 23.00
N ARG A 634 36.12 27.29 22.42
CA ARG A 634 34.70 27.64 22.45
C ARG A 634 33.84 26.61 21.70
N TRP A 635 34.31 26.14 20.55
CA TRP A 635 33.62 25.08 19.80
C TRP A 635 33.59 23.74 20.55
N ARG A 636 34.70 23.33 21.17
CA ARG A 636 34.75 22.11 21.99
C ARG A 636 33.79 22.18 23.17
N ALA A 637 33.75 23.31 23.89
CA ALA A 637 32.81 23.53 24.99
C ALA A 637 31.35 23.44 24.52
N TYR A 638 31.03 24.07 23.39
CA TYR A 638 29.70 24.00 22.78
C TYR A 638 29.33 22.56 22.36
N CYS A 639 30.24 21.83 21.72
CA CYS A 639 30.03 20.43 21.36
C CYS A 639 29.72 19.57 22.59
N ALA A 640 30.48 19.74 23.67
CA ALA A 640 30.26 19.01 24.91
C ALA A 640 28.89 19.30 25.53
N GLN A 641 28.44 20.56 25.52
CA GLN A 641 27.10 20.94 25.97
C GLN A 641 26.00 20.28 25.12
N VAL A 642 26.13 20.33 23.78
CA VAL A 642 25.17 19.71 22.86
C VAL A 642 25.11 18.18 23.06
N GLU A 643 26.26 17.54 23.23
CA GLU A 643 26.35 16.10 23.50
C GLU A 643 25.68 15.73 24.84
N ALA A 644 25.87 16.55 25.87
CA ALA A 644 25.29 16.36 27.19
C ALA A 644 23.76 16.58 27.22
N THR A 645 23.25 17.56 26.47
CA THR A 645 21.80 17.84 26.40
C THR A 645 21.07 16.76 25.58
N TYR A 646 21.64 16.32 24.46
CA TYR A 646 20.95 15.45 23.49
C TYR A 646 21.41 13.98 23.57
N LYS A 647 21.52 13.42 24.78
CA LYS A 647 21.98 12.03 24.97
C LYS A 647 21.04 11.00 24.33
N THR A 648 21.62 10.01 23.66
CA THR A 648 20.87 8.84 23.18
C THR A 648 20.75 7.80 24.29
N ARG A 649 19.59 7.17 24.43
CA ARG A 649 19.33 6.10 25.40
C ARG A 649 19.83 4.75 24.88
N ASP A 650 20.22 3.86 25.78
CA ASP A 650 20.55 2.48 25.42
C ASP A 650 19.28 1.69 25.05
N ILE A 651 19.27 1.18 23.83
CA ILE A 651 18.15 0.44 23.25
C ILE A 651 18.18 -1.04 23.67
N LYS A 652 19.34 -1.56 24.12
CA LYS A 652 19.50 -2.96 24.55
C LYS A 652 18.84 -3.22 25.91
N ALA A 653 18.86 -2.23 26.80
CA ALA A 653 18.24 -2.32 28.14
C ALA A 653 16.70 -2.18 28.14
N ALA A 654 16.10 -1.67 27.06
CA ALA A 654 14.65 -1.39 27.00
C ALA A 654 13.84 -2.55 26.38
N GLN A 655 12.72 -2.93 27.01
CA GLN A 655 11.80 -3.95 26.52
C GLN A 655 10.47 -3.35 26.03
N GLY A 656 9.81 -4.03 25.08
CA GLY A 656 8.45 -3.68 24.66
C GLY A 656 8.28 -2.22 24.18
N LYS A 657 7.35 -1.49 24.80
CA LYS A 657 7.00 -0.10 24.44
C LYS A 657 8.14 0.89 24.69
N ASP A 658 8.95 0.68 25.73
CA ASP A 658 10.05 1.57 26.09
C ASP A 658 11.14 1.60 25.02
N LYS A 659 11.31 0.47 24.32
CA LYS A 659 12.23 0.38 23.18
C LYS A 659 11.80 1.28 22.03
N ALA A 660 10.51 1.34 21.73
CA ALA A 660 9.97 2.20 20.67
C ALA A 660 10.12 3.69 21.01
N ILE A 661 9.90 4.05 22.28
CA ILE A 661 10.10 5.41 22.81
C ILE A 661 11.58 5.81 22.68
N ALA A 662 12.49 4.94 23.12
CA ALA A 662 13.93 5.16 23.00
C ALA A 662 14.36 5.34 21.53
N TYR A 663 13.80 4.55 20.60
CA TYR A 663 14.07 4.72 19.16
C TYR A 663 13.66 6.09 18.63
N LYS A 664 12.45 6.56 18.96
CA LYS A 664 11.95 7.88 18.53
C LYS A 664 12.82 9.00 19.10
N GLN A 665 13.12 8.95 20.39
CA GLN A 665 13.95 9.95 21.07
C GLN A 665 15.37 9.98 20.50
N ASN A 666 16.01 8.83 20.33
CA ASN A 666 17.34 8.77 19.73
C ASN A 666 17.34 9.33 18.30
N GLY A 667 16.33 9.01 17.50
CA GLY A 667 16.18 9.56 16.15
C GLY A 667 16.07 11.08 16.14
N TYR A 668 15.29 11.65 17.06
CA TYR A 668 15.17 13.09 17.23
C TYR A 668 16.50 13.74 17.68
N ALA A 669 17.11 13.21 18.74
CA ALA A 669 18.35 13.71 19.31
C ALA A 669 19.50 13.69 18.29
N MET A 670 19.67 12.59 17.55
CA MET A 670 20.68 12.49 16.49
C MET A 670 20.49 13.56 15.40
N ARG A 671 19.24 13.82 14.98
CA ARG A 671 18.95 14.82 13.96
C ARG A 671 19.12 16.25 14.46
N LYS A 672 18.83 16.50 15.74
CA LYS A 672 19.08 17.77 16.41
C LYS A 672 20.59 18.05 16.49
N LYS A 673 21.37 17.08 16.98
CA LYS A 673 22.84 17.13 17.03
C LYS A 673 23.44 17.39 15.65
N GLN A 674 22.95 16.69 14.63
CA GLN A 674 23.43 16.88 13.26
C GLN A 674 23.32 18.33 12.79
N ASN A 675 22.24 19.04 13.14
CA ASN A 675 22.10 20.46 12.76
C ASN A 675 22.94 21.38 13.66
N LEU A 676 23.03 21.09 14.96
CA LEU A 676 23.80 21.89 15.92
C LEU A 676 25.30 21.82 15.67
N LEU A 677 25.79 20.65 15.27
CA LEU A 677 27.22 20.36 15.09
C LEU A 677 27.64 20.38 13.61
N ILE A 678 26.84 20.99 12.74
CA ILE A 678 27.13 21.03 11.30
C ILE A 678 28.30 21.97 11.02
N GLN A 679 29.39 21.40 10.48
CA GLN A 679 30.59 22.17 10.11
C GLN A 679 30.57 22.63 8.66
N GLU A 680 30.04 21.79 7.74
CA GLU A 680 29.90 22.13 6.32
C GLU A 680 28.44 22.21 5.93
N TYR A 681 27.95 23.42 5.65
CA TYR A 681 26.63 23.62 5.05
C TYR A 681 26.77 24.01 3.58
N LYS A 682 26.50 23.07 2.67
CA LYS A 682 26.45 23.37 1.23
C LYS A 682 25.34 24.39 0.95
N ASN A 683 25.74 25.58 0.51
CA ASN A 683 24.85 26.62 -0.01
C ASN A 683 24.31 26.23 -1.39
N ASP A 684 23.69 25.04 -1.51
CA ASP A 684 22.82 24.77 -2.64
C ASP A 684 21.67 25.78 -2.53
N SER A 685 21.72 26.82 -3.37
CA SER A 685 20.82 27.97 -3.25
C SER A 685 19.39 27.47 -3.07
N TRP A 686 18.73 27.98 -2.04
CA TRP A 686 17.36 27.64 -1.62
C TRP A 686 16.40 27.47 -2.81
N ASN A 687 16.58 28.30 -3.84
CA ASN A 687 15.86 28.29 -5.10
C ASN A 687 15.83 26.93 -5.81
N VAL A 688 16.95 26.19 -5.87
CA VAL A 688 17.05 24.93 -6.64
C VAL A 688 16.35 23.77 -5.92
N ARG A 689 16.46 23.72 -4.59
CA ARG A 689 15.85 22.67 -3.75
C ARG A 689 14.36 22.89 -3.50
N ALA A 690 13.90 24.15 -3.52
CA ALA A 690 12.53 24.53 -3.24
C ALA A 690 11.53 24.03 -4.33
N LEU A 691 11.93 24.08 -5.61
CA LEU A 691 11.08 23.75 -6.76
C LEU A 691 11.05 22.26 -7.15
N ASN A 692 11.86 21.41 -6.50
CA ASN A 692 12.05 20.02 -6.89
C ASN A 692 11.96 19.05 -5.71
N ASP A 693 10.80 18.41 -5.56
CA ASP A 693 10.60 17.32 -4.61
C ASP A 693 11.28 16.03 -5.09
N THR A 694 12.16 15.47 -4.24
CA THR A 694 12.99 14.30 -4.57
C THR A 694 12.29 12.96 -4.38
N ARG A 695 11.06 12.94 -3.85
CA ARG A 695 10.29 11.69 -3.66
C ARG A 695 10.08 10.96 -4.98
N TYR A 696 10.27 9.64 -4.96
CA TYR A 696 10.16 8.79 -6.15
C TYR A 696 8.86 9.03 -6.93
N ILE A 697 7.73 9.08 -6.22
CA ILE A 697 6.44 9.23 -6.89
C ILE A 697 6.26 10.60 -7.53
N THR A 698 6.75 11.66 -6.89
CA THR A 698 6.70 13.01 -7.45
C THR A 698 7.53 13.08 -8.71
N ARG A 699 8.76 12.55 -8.67
CA ARG A 699 9.63 12.46 -9.87
C ARG A 699 8.98 11.65 -10.99
N PHE A 700 8.32 10.55 -10.66
CA PHE A 700 7.58 9.76 -11.65
C PHE A 700 6.46 10.58 -12.30
N VAL A 701 5.64 11.28 -11.52
CA VAL A 701 4.54 12.11 -12.04
C VAL A 701 5.07 13.26 -12.89
N GLN A 702 6.13 13.94 -12.46
CA GLN A 702 6.77 15.00 -13.24
C GLN A 702 7.23 14.49 -14.61
N ASN A 703 7.97 13.37 -14.63
CA ASN A 703 8.47 12.77 -15.87
C ASN A 703 7.32 12.26 -16.76
N TYR A 704 6.31 11.64 -16.16
CA TYR A 704 5.12 11.16 -16.87
C TYR A 704 4.37 12.31 -17.54
N LEU A 705 4.12 13.42 -16.83
CA LEU A 705 3.46 14.59 -17.41
C LEU A 705 4.32 15.26 -18.48
N ARG A 706 5.63 15.36 -18.27
CA ARG A 706 6.58 15.90 -19.27
C ARG A 706 6.57 15.10 -20.58
N GLN A 707 6.31 13.79 -20.52
CA GLN A 707 6.29 12.90 -21.68
C GLN A 707 4.89 12.79 -22.33
N THR A 708 3.81 13.10 -21.61
CA THR A 708 2.44 12.81 -22.06
C THR A 708 1.57 14.03 -22.30
N VAL A 709 2.07 15.23 -21.98
CA VAL A 709 1.36 16.49 -22.15
C VAL A 709 2.12 17.39 -23.11
N ASP A 710 1.41 17.95 -24.08
CA ASP A 710 1.92 19.00 -24.95
C ASP A 710 1.80 20.35 -24.25
N PHE A 711 2.85 21.17 -24.35
CA PHE A 711 2.92 22.50 -23.75
C PHE A 711 2.76 23.58 -24.81
N ALA A 712 2.33 24.77 -24.39
CA ALA A 712 2.33 25.96 -25.24
C ALA A 712 3.77 26.40 -25.56
N ASP A 713 3.94 27.10 -26.68
CA ASP A 713 5.26 27.55 -27.17
C ASP A 713 5.93 28.51 -26.18
N GLY A 714 7.25 28.38 -26.03
CA GLY A 714 8.10 29.29 -25.25
C GLY A 714 9.54 28.79 -25.12
N ASP A 715 10.42 29.64 -24.58
CA ASP A 715 11.88 29.42 -24.59
C ASP A 715 12.41 28.55 -23.41
N GLU A 716 11.65 28.42 -22.33
CA GLU A 716 12.07 27.70 -21.14
C GLU A 716 12.09 26.17 -21.33
N LYS A 717 13.26 25.56 -21.10
CA LYS A 717 13.47 24.11 -21.22
C LYS A 717 12.67 23.28 -20.21
N GLN A 718 12.37 23.81 -19.03
CA GLN A 718 11.64 23.10 -17.98
C GLN A 718 10.20 23.60 -17.86
N ARG A 719 9.25 22.73 -18.23
CA ARG A 719 7.80 23.03 -18.22
C ARG A 719 7.03 22.43 -17.03
N VAL A 720 7.62 21.48 -16.32
CA VAL A 720 7.00 20.76 -15.20
C VAL A 720 7.84 20.90 -13.93
N PHE A 721 7.22 21.40 -12.87
CA PHE A 721 7.84 21.62 -11.56
C PHE A 721 7.11 20.86 -10.47
N ALA A 722 7.81 20.52 -9.38
CA ALA A 722 7.17 19.92 -8.22
C ALA A 722 7.68 20.58 -6.95
N PRO A 723 7.03 21.68 -6.52
CA PRO A 723 7.38 22.35 -5.29
C PRO A 723 7.41 21.37 -4.12
N ASN A 724 8.41 21.50 -3.26
CA ASN A 724 8.48 20.71 -2.04
C ASN A 724 7.29 21.08 -1.13
N GLY A 725 6.55 20.09 -0.63
CA GLY A 725 5.40 20.35 0.26
C GLY A 725 5.74 21.12 1.54
N THR A 726 7.00 21.11 2.00
CA THR A 726 7.45 22.00 3.10
C THR A 726 7.41 23.47 2.66
N LEU A 727 7.86 23.78 1.45
CA LEU A 727 7.78 25.12 0.87
C LEU A 727 6.32 25.53 0.68
N THR A 728 5.50 24.67 0.08
CA THR A 728 4.06 24.95 -0.09
C THR A 728 3.41 25.29 1.25
N SER A 729 3.70 24.50 2.29
CA SER A 729 3.15 24.75 3.62
C SER A 729 3.67 26.05 4.26
N TYR A 730 4.94 26.40 4.04
CA TYR A 730 5.53 27.65 4.54
C TYR A 730 4.88 28.87 3.89
N LEU A 731 4.85 28.92 2.55
CA LEU A 731 4.24 30.02 1.79
C LEU A 731 2.76 30.16 2.13
N ARG A 732 2.02 29.04 2.16
CA ARG A 732 0.62 29.03 2.56
C ARG A 732 0.41 29.65 3.95
N LYS A 733 1.22 29.29 4.95
CA LYS A 733 1.11 29.86 6.31
C LYS A 733 1.41 31.37 6.32
N ARG A 734 2.45 31.81 5.61
CA ARG A 734 2.86 33.23 5.55
C ARG A 734 1.88 34.11 4.78
N TRP A 735 1.17 33.55 3.79
CA TRP A 735 0.04 34.20 3.12
C TRP A 735 -1.26 34.14 3.95
N GLY A 736 -1.22 33.66 5.18
CA GLY A 736 -2.40 33.58 6.05
C GLY A 736 -3.43 32.54 5.59
N LEU A 737 -3.06 31.57 4.75
CA LEU A 737 -4.00 30.62 4.18
C LEU A 737 -4.15 29.39 5.11
N SER A 738 -4.95 29.50 6.17
CA SER A 738 -5.20 28.40 7.14
C SER A 738 -5.85 27.16 6.50
N LYS A 739 -5.63 25.98 7.08
CA LYS A 739 -6.20 24.71 6.57
C LYS A 739 -7.15 24.13 7.60
N ASN A 740 -8.46 24.15 7.33
CA ASN A 740 -9.40 23.34 8.09
C ASN A 740 -9.65 22.04 7.32
N ARG A 741 -9.23 20.89 7.87
CA ARG A 741 -9.35 19.58 7.20
C ARG A 741 -10.64 18.85 7.54
N GLU A 742 -11.32 19.30 8.59
CA GLU A 742 -12.43 18.58 9.21
C GLU A 742 -13.78 19.01 8.62
N GLU A 743 -13.87 20.23 8.06
CA GLU A 743 -15.10 20.79 7.52
C GLU A 743 -15.36 20.41 6.05
N ASP A 744 -14.40 20.64 5.13
CA ASP A 744 -14.62 20.44 3.69
C ASP A 744 -13.41 19.92 2.90
N VAL A 745 -13.67 19.50 1.65
CA VAL A 745 -12.65 19.06 0.69
C VAL A 745 -12.11 20.17 -0.22
N LEU A 746 -12.63 21.41 -0.11
CA LEU A 746 -12.25 22.55 -0.94
C LEU A 746 -10.81 23.02 -0.68
N HIS A 747 -10.27 22.70 0.49
CA HIS A 747 -8.87 22.95 0.82
C HIS A 747 -7.86 22.35 -0.19
N HIS A 748 -8.25 21.33 -0.96
CA HIS A 748 -7.42 20.80 -2.05
C HIS A 748 -7.27 21.80 -3.21
N ALA A 749 -8.33 22.53 -3.58
CA ALA A 749 -8.24 23.57 -4.60
C ALA A 749 -7.41 24.76 -4.12
N LYS A 750 -7.54 25.11 -2.84
CA LYS A 750 -6.67 26.09 -2.17
C LYS A 750 -5.20 25.72 -2.26
N ASP A 751 -4.86 24.47 -1.92
CA ASP A 751 -3.50 23.96 -2.01
C ASP A 751 -3.01 23.95 -3.47
N ALA A 752 -3.86 23.59 -4.43
CA ALA A 752 -3.52 23.65 -5.85
C ALA A 752 -3.29 25.09 -6.37
N ALA A 753 -4.05 26.09 -5.89
CA ALA A 753 -3.83 27.49 -6.23
C ALA A 753 -2.49 28.00 -5.68
N VAL A 754 -2.14 27.63 -4.44
CA VAL A 754 -0.81 27.91 -3.88
C VAL A 754 0.26 27.27 -4.75
N VAL A 755 0.15 25.98 -5.07
CA VAL A 755 1.12 25.26 -5.91
C VAL A 755 1.25 25.90 -7.30
N ALA A 756 0.13 26.30 -7.91
CA ALA A 756 0.10 26.96 -9.21
C ALA A 756 0.85 28.31 -9.18
N ALA A 757 0.82 29.03 -8.06
CA ALA A 757 1.41 30.36 -7.91
C ALA A 757 2.89 30.36 -7.51
N ILE A 758 3.45 29.20 -7.14
CA ILE A 758 4.87 29.09 -6.79
C ILE A 758 5.72 29.24 -8.05
N ASP A 759 6.48 30.32 -8.13
CA ASP A 759 7.46 30.56 -9.18
C ASP A 759 8.82 31.02 -8.61
N GLN A 760 9.79 31.19 -9.49
CA GLN A 760 11.14 31.57 -9.10
C GLN A 760 11.20 32.98 -8.46
N PRO A 761 10.51 34.02 -8.99
CA PRO A 761 10.44 35.34 -8.34
C PRO A 761 9.82 35.34 -6.94
N VAL A 762 8.70 34.63 -6.74
CA VAL A 762 8.03 34.51 -5.42
C VAL A 762 8.94 33.84 -4.42
N ILE A 763 9.62 32.77 -4.84
CA ILE A 763 10.65 32.14 -4.03
C ILE A 763 11.69 33.21 -3.73
N LEU A 764 12.45 33.73 -4.69
CA LEU A 764 13.53 34.70 -4.44
C LEU A 764 13.14 35.82 -3.46
N ARG A 765 11.99 36.49 -3.66
CA ARG A 765 11.48 37.53 -2.76
C ARG A 765 11.24 37.01 -1.34
N ALA A 766 10.68 35.83 -1.16
CA ALA A 766 10.46 35.25 0.17
C ALA A 766 11.77 34.94 0.94
N ASN A 767 12.89 34.63 0.27
CA ASN A 767 14.19 34.50 0.94
C ASN A 767 14.83 35.84 1.23
N LEU A 768 14.74 36.79 0.29
CA LEU A 768 15.13 38.17 0.57
C LEU A 768 14.37 38.72 1.78
N TYR A 769 13.07 38.45 1.90
CA TYR A 769 12.27 38.85 3.06
C TYR A 769 12.77 38.19 4.36
N ALA A 770 13.16 36.91 4.31
CA ALA A 770 13.78 36.25 5.46
C ALA A 770 15.15 36.84 5.84
N LYS A 771 15.78 37.58 4.92
CA LYS A 771 17.05 38.30 5.08
C LYS A 771 16.85 39.82 5.28
N LYS A 772 15.63 40.34 5.51
CA LYS A 772 15.34 41.78 5.50
C LYS A 772 16.30 42.62 6.36
N GLY A 773 16.69 42.11 7.54
CA GLY A 773 17.70 42.76 8.41
C GLY A 773 19.12 42.78 7.85
N GLU A 774 19.51 41.78 7.04
CA GLU A 774 20.80 41.74 6.32
C GLU A 774 20.80 42.69 5.11
N ILE A 775 19.67 42.83 4.41
CA ILE A 775 19.56 43.64 3.19
C ILE A 775 19.78 45.13 3.52
N THR A 776 19.31 45.61 4.68
CA THR A 776 19.58 46.98 5.13
C THR A 776 21.08 47.25 5.27
N ASN A 777 21.82 46.33 5.92
CA ASN A 777 23.28 46.43 6.06
C ASN A 777 24.01 46.24 4.72
N TYR A 778 23.51 45.35 3.85
CA TYR A 778 24.05 45.11 2.52
C TYR A 778 23.87 46.33 1.60
N LEU A 779 22.71 47.00 1.62
CA LEU A 779 22.48 48.22 0.85
C LEU A 779 23.20 49.44 1.44
N LEU A 780 23.40 49.52 2.76
CA LEU A 780 24.27 50.50 3.40
C LEU A 780 25.75 50.30 2.98
N ALA A 781 26.20 49.05 2.90
CA ALA A 781 27.53 48.68 2.43
C ALA A 781 27.70 48.90 0.91
N VAL A 782 26.64 48.70 0.11
CA VAL A 782 26.65 48.98 -1.34
C VAL A 782 26.58 50.48 -1.60
N LYS A 783 25.82 51.28 -0.82
CA LYS A 783 25.85 52.75 -0.89
C LYS A 783 27.27 53.29 -0.64
N THR A 784 27.98 52.74 0.34
CA THR A 784 29.38 53.12 0.64
C THR A 784 30.39 52.64 -0.40
N MET A 785 30.05 51.67 -1.26
CA MET A 785 30.86 51.23 -2.41
C MET A 785 30.52 51.96 -3.72
N GLU A 786 29.24 52.29 -3.97
CA GLU A 786 28.77 53.07 -5.13
C GLU A 786 29.19 54.56 -5.03
N GLU A 787 29.44 55.09 -3.82
CA GLU A 787 30.13 56.38 -3.63
C GLU A 787 31.62 56.35 -4.04
N LYS A 788 32.17 55.17 -4.41
CA LYS A 788 33.56 54.98 -4.84
C LYS A 788 33.71 54.39 -6.26
N THR A 789 32.68 54.44 -7.10
CA THR A 789 32.78 54.01 -8.51
C THR A 789 32.22 55.07 -9.46
N ASP A 790 33.01 55.38 -10.50
CA ASP A 790 32.83 56.49 -11.44
C ASP A 790 31.54 56.34 -12.28
N LYS A 791 30.84 57.46 -12.46
CA LYS A 791 29.46 57.63 -12.94
C LYS A 791 29.30 57.63 -14.47
N LEU A 792 30.33 57.29 -15.23
CA LEU A 792 30.44 57.80 -16.61
C LEU A 792 30.10 56.86 -17.77
N THR A 793 29.79 55.57 -17.59
CA THR A 793 29.63 54.68 -18.78
C THR A 793 28.35 53.89 -18.93
N GLY A 794 27.46 53.78 -17.92
CA GLY A 794 26.03 53.48 -18.10
C GLY A 794 25.56 52.24 -18.90
N GLU A 795 26.42 51.41 -19.50
CA GLU A 795 26.04 50.27 -20.33
C GLU A 795 26.12 48.93 -19.58
N ILE A 796 25.07 48.12 -19.70
CA ILE A 796 24.99 46.76 -19.14
C ILE A 796 25.25 45.75 -20.27
N THR A 797 26.40 45.07 -20.25
CA THR A 797 26.85 44.14 -21.30
C THR A 797 27.00 42.67 -20.85
N ASP A 798 26.44 42.27 -19.69
CA ASP A 798 26.62 40.91 -19.14
C ASP A 798 25.31 40.30 -18.58
N GLU A 799 25.06 39.02 -18.88
CA GLU A 799 23.97 38.18 -18.34
C GLU A 799 24.08 38.03 -16.81
N SER A 800 25.28 38.21 -16.24
CA SER A 800 25.48 38.34 -14.79
C SER A 800 24.93 39.68 -14.23
N GLY A 801 25.02 40.76 -15.01
CA GLY A 801 24.54 42.10 -14.68
C GLY A 801 23.01 42.19 -14.63
N PHE A 802 22.30 41.54 -15.56
CA PHE A 802 20.82 41.45 -15.54
C PHE A 802 20.31 40.68 -14.31
N ASN A 803 20.95 39.55 -13.98
CA ASN A 803 20.62 38.78 -12.78
C ASN A 803 20.88 39.56 -11.48
N GLN A 804 21.92 40.40 -11.46
CA GLN A 804 22.24 41.26 -10.34
C GLN A 804 21.25 42.43 -10.22
N ALA A 805 20.87 43.06 -11.33
CA ALA A 805 19.86 44.11 -11.38
C ALA A 805 18.47 43.61 -10.94
N GLN A 806 18.05 42.43 -11.39
CA GLN A 806 16.78 41.82 -10.96
C GLN A 806 16.79 41.45 -9.48
N ARG A 807 17.94 41.01 -8.93
CA ARG A 807 18.11 40.79 -7.49
C ARG A 807 18.03 42.10 -6.70
N ARG A 808 18.66 43.18 -7.17
CA ARG A 808 18.59 44.51 -6.57
C ARG A 808 17.17 45.05 -6.56
N LYS A 809 16.45 44.94 -7.69
CA LYS A 809 15.03 45.29 -7.80
C LYS A 809 14.16 44.53 -6.79
N ASN A 810 14.28 43.21 -6.75
CA ASN A 810 13.52 42.39 -5.80
C ASN A 810 13.88 42.68 -4.33
N ALA A 811 15.13 43.06 -4.05
CA ALA A 811 15.57 43.43 -2.69
C ALA A 811 15.01 44.80 -2.26
N LEU A 812 14.98 45.78 -3.16
CA LEU A 812 14.36 47.09 -2.93
C LEU A 812 12.85 46.95 -2.71
N GLU A 813 12.16 46.16 -3.53
CA GLU A 813 10.73 45.86 -3.35
C GLU A 813 10.46 45.25 -1.96
N VAL A 814 11.21 44.21 -1.57
CA VAL A 814 11.06 43.56 -0.25
C VAL A 814 11.35 44.51 0.93
N LEU A 815 12.28 45.45 0.77
CA LEU A 815 12.58 46.45 1.80
C LEU A 815 11.50 47.51 1.92
N SER A 816 10.94 47.94 0.78
CA SER A 816 9.84 48.91 0.72
C SER A 816 8.49 48.34 1.18
N GLU A 817 8.34 47.01 1.20
CA GLU A 817 7.12 46.32 1.64
C GLU A 817 7.18 45.94 3.13
N ASP A 818 6.19 46.38 3.91
CA ASP A 818 6.01 45.95 5.31
C ASP A 818 5.46 44.53 5.46
N HIS A 819 5.03 43.92 4.35
CA HIS A 819 4.31 42.65 4.33
C HIS A 819 5.10 41.55 3.62
N PHE A 820 4.83 40.30 3.97
CA PHE A 820 5.46 39.14 3.31
C PHE A 820 5.07 39.07 1.82
N PRO A 821 6.01 38.80 0.90
CA PRO A 821 5.78 38.89 -0.54
C PRO A 821 4.70 37.90 -1.02
N LYS A 822 3.80 38.41 -1.86
CA LYS A 822 2.70 37.66 -2.47
C LYS A 822 2.91 37.52 -3.98
N PRO A 823 2.29 36.51 -4.64
CA PRO A 823 2.31 36.38 -6.09
C PRO A 823 1.82 37.66 -6.79
N TRP A 824 0.72 38.21 -6.31
CA TRP A 824 0.18 39.52 -6.69
C TRP A 824 -0.61 40.12 -5.50
N THR A 825 -1.02 41.39 -5.64
CA THR A 825 -1.83 42.10 -4.65
C THR A 825 -3.12 41.34 -4.35
N ASP A 826 -3.48 41.19 -3.07
CA ASP A 826 -4.69 40.49 -2.60
C ASP A 826 -4.81 38.99 -2.95
N PHE A 827 -3.73 38.32 -3.37
CA PHE A 827 -3.73 36.88 -3.67
C PHE A 827 -4.39 36.00 -2.59
N ASP A 828 -4.07 36.25 -1.32
CA ASP A 828 -4.63 35.52 -0.20
C ASP A 828 -6.14 35.75 -0.01
N LYS A 829 -6.60 36.99 -0.23
CA LYS A 829 -8.03 37.32 -0.21
C LYS A 829 -8.76 36.63 -1.36
N GLU A 830 -8.18 36.68 -2.56
CA GLU A 830 -8.72 36.00 -3.74
C GLU A 830 -8.86 34.48 -3.49
N VAL A 831 -7.80 33.82 -3.03
CA VAL A 831 -7.84 32.38 -2.73
C VAL A 831 -8.90 32.07 -1.68
N ARG A 832 -8.96 32.83 -0.58
CA ARG A 832 -9.97 32.63 0.47
C ARG A 832 -11.37 32.76 -0.11
N LYS A 833 -11.68 33.85 -0.82
CA LYS A 833 -13.01 34.14 -1.38
C LYS A 833 -13.43 33.12 -2.45
N ARG A 834 -12.52 32.71 -3.33
CA ARG A 834 -12.74 31.71 -4.39
C ARG A 834 -12.90 30.28 -3.85
N THR A 835 -12.54 30.02 -2.60
CA THR A 835 -12.63 28.67 -1.99
C THR A 835 -13.70 28.55 -0.90
N LEU A 836 -14.57 29.56 -0.75
CA LEU A 836 -15.72 29.50 0.15
C LEU A 836 -16.84 28.62 -0.44
N PRO A 837 -17.52 27.80 0.38
CA PRO A 837 -18.72 27.07 -0.02
C PRO A 837 -19.95 28.00 -0.02
N LYS A 838 -19.94 29.01 -0.89
CA LYS A 838 -21.01 30.03 -1.01
C LYS A 838 -21.66 29.99 -2.39
N ASP A 839 -22.83 30.61 -2.51
CA ASP A 839 -23.54 30.76 -3.77
C ASP A 839 -22.82 31.73 -4.73
N THR A 840 -23.26 31.71 -5.99
CA THR A 840 -22.66 32.50 -7.07
C THR A 840 -22.67 33.99 -6.78
N ALA A 841 -23.80 34.55 -6.35
CA ALA A 841 -23.92 35.99 -6.12
C ALA A 841 -22.99 36.44 -4.99
N THR A 842 -22.94 35.69 -3.89
CA THR A 842 -22.03 35.97 -2.77
C THR A 842 -20.58 35.95 -3.22
N VAL A 843 -20.13 34.92 -3.95
CA VAL A 843 -18.74 34.86 -4.44
C VAL A 843 -18.44 36.03 -5.39
N GLN A 844 -19.33 36.36 -6.31
CA GLN A 844 -19.13 37.46 -7.25
C GLN A 844 -19.09 38.83 -6.58
N ASN A 845 -19.87 39.04 -5.51
CA ASN A 845 -19.86 40.27 -4.72
C ASN A 845 -18.60 40.38 -3.86
N GLU A 846 -18.16 39.27 -3.26
CA GLU A 846 -16.92 39.23 -2.49
C GLU A 846 -15.70 39.58 -3.36
N LEU A 847 -15.73 39.32 -4.66
CA LEU A 847 -14.62 39.61 -5.57
C LEU A 847 -14.57 41.08 -6.05
N ILE A 848 -15.53 41.93 -5.66
CA ILE A 848 -15.52 43.36 -5.97
C ILE A 848 -14.28 44.03 -5.36
N GLY A 849 -13.66 44.93 -6.13
CA GLY A 849 -12.50 45.72 -5.68
C GLY A 849 -11.15 44.99 -5.73
N LEU A 850 -11.09 43.75 -6.22
CA LEU A 850 -9.82 43.08 -6.49
C LEU A 850 -9.13 43.69 -7.72
N LYS A 851 -7.88 44.15 -7.55
CA LYS A 851 -7.13 44.90 -8.56
C LYS A 851 -7.07 44.26 -9.96
N ASN A 852 -6.97 42.93 -10.03
CA ASN A 852 -6.76 42.18 -11.28
C ASN A 852 -8.07 41.59 -11.86
N TYR A 853 -9.23 42.04 -11.38
CA TYR A 853 -10.55 41.56 -11.82
C TYR A 853 -11.31 42.65 -12.59
N ASP A 854 -11.56 42.38 -13.87
CA ASP A 854 -12.56 43.11 -14.64
C ASP A 854 -13.97 42.61 -14.31
N ASP A 855 -14.99 43.47 -14.40
CA ASP A 855 -16.37 43.13 -14.07
C ASP A 855 -16.93 42.00 -14.93
N ALA A 856 -16.56 41.97 -16.22
CA ALA A 856 -16.99 40.93 -17.14
C ALA A 856 -16.54 39.54 -16.66
N PHE A 857 -15.28 39.39 -16.25
CA PHE A 857 -14.76 38.15 -15.70
C PHE A 857 -15.34 37.86 -14.32
N ARG A 858 -15.46 38.86 -13.44
CA ARG A 858 -16.06 38.70 -12.10
C ARG A 858 -17.44 38.06 -12.19
N LEU A 859 -18.30 38.56 -13.08
CA LEU A 859 -19.65 38.02 -13.33
C LEU A 859 -19.65 36.62 -13.97
N GLN A 860 -18.53 36.19 -14.56
CA GLN A 860 -18.34 34.84 -15.07
C GLN A 860 -17.81 33.87 -14.01
N VAL A 861 -17.29 34.35 -12.87
CA VAL A 861 -16.77 33.49 -11.81
C VAL A 861 -17.87 32.69 -11.14
N GLN A 862 -17.54 31.43 -10.82
CA GLN A 862 -18.46 30.45 -10.27
C GLN A 862 -17.84 29.81 -9.02
N PRO A 863 -18.66 29.44 -8.03
CA PRO A 863 -18.17 28.73 -6.86
C PRO A 863 -17.67 27.33 -7.23
N ILE A 864 -16.81 26.78 -6.39
CA ILE A 864 -16.24 25.45 -6.63
C ILE A 864 -17.32 24.39 -6.45
N PHE A 865 -17.65 23.68 -7.52
CA PHE A 865 -18.42 22.46 -7.43
C PHE A 865 -17.50 21.23 -7.41
N VAL A 866 -17.53 20.47 -6.31
CA VAL A 866 -16.65 19.32 -6.13
C VAL A 866 -17.15 18.16 -6.98
N SER A 867 -16.35 17.75 -7.95
CA SER A 867 -16.62 16.63 -8.84
C SER A 867 -16.28 15.30 -8.16
N ARG A 868 -17.22 14.34 -8.12
CA ARG A 868 -16.98 12.98 -7.58
C ARG A 868 -17.06 11.92 -8.66
N MET A 869 -16.15 10.95 -8.62
CA MET A 869 -16.14 9.85 -9.60
C MET A 869 -17.39 8.96 -9.44
N PRO A 870 -18.27 8.86 -10.46
CA PRO A 870 -19.45 8.00 -10.41
C PRO A 870 -19.08 6.51 -10.37
N ARG A 871 -19.88 5.69 -9.71
CA ARG A 871 -19.67 4.23 -9.60
C ARG A 871 -20.77 3.44 -10.30
N ARG A 872 -20.80 3.50 -11.62
CA ARG A 872 -21.82 2.85 -12.46
C ARG A 872 -21.51 1.38 -12.80
N LYS A 873 -20.86 0.68 -11.88
CA LYS A 873 -20.45 -0.71 -12.12
C LYS A 873 -21.64 -1.65 -11.93
N ALA A 874 -22.04 -2.34 -12.99
CA ALA A 874 -23.10 -3.34 -12.96
C ALA A 874 -22.75 -4.63 -12.17
N THR A 875 -21.47 -4.87 -11.90
CA THR A 875 -21.01 -6.09 -11.20
C THR A 875 -20.74 -5.82 -9.74
N GLY A 876 -21.17 -6.73 -8.87
CA GLY A 876 -20.87 -6.70 -7.44
C GLY A 876 -20.92 -8.10 -6.83
N LYS A 877 -20.99 -8.18 -5.51
CA LYS A 877 -21.26 -9.45 -4.83
C LYS A 877 -22.72 -9.83 -5.09
N ALA A 878 -23.01 -11.00 -5.63
CA ALA A 878 -24.39 -11.41 -5.91
C ALA A 878 -25.23 -11.57 -4.62
N HIS A 879 -24.65 -12.23 -3.62
CA HIS A 879 -25.24 -12.49 -2.31
C HIS A 879 -24.19 -12.46 -1.20
N LYS A 880 -24.57 -12.33 0.07
CA LYS A 880 -23.65 -12.49 1.21
C LYS A 880 -23.15 -13.94 1.29
N GLU A 881 -21.99 -14.16 1.93
CA GLU A 881 -21.35 -15.48 1.98
C GLU A 881 -22.04 -16.47 2.93
N THR A 882 -22.69 -15.97 3.97
CA THR A 882 -23.40 -16.80 4.94
C THR A 882 -24.62 -17.44 4.29
N ILE A 883 -24.61 -18.77 4.21
CA ILE A 883 -25.74 -19.59 3.77
C ILE A 883 -26.64 -19.88 4.97
N ARG A 884 -27.95 -19.70 4.79
CA ARG A 884 -29.00 -19.95 5.78
C ARG A 884 -29.83 -21.16 5.42
N SER A 885 -30.54 -21.67 6.42
CA SER A 885 -31.57 -22.70 6.23
C SER A 885 -32.59 -22.26 5.17
N PRO A 886 -33.00 -23.17 4.26
CA PRO A 886 -34.10 -22.89 3.34
C PRO A 886 -35.46 -22.88 4.05
N LYS A 887 -35.57 -23.53 5.22
CA LYS A 887 -36.76 -23.49 6.07
C LYS A 887 -36.82 -22.16 6.82
N ALA A 888 -37.96 -21.49 6.70
CA ALA A 888 -38.31 -20.30 7.46
C ALA A 888 -39.30 -20.63 8.58
N LYS A 889 -39.23 -19.88 9.68
CA LYS A 889 -40.26 -19.78 10.73
C LYS A 889 -41.09 -18.52 10.46
N ASP A 890 -42.02 -18.19 11.35
CA ASP A 890 -42.78 -16.94 11.40
C ASP A 890 -41.94 -15.72 10.99
N ASP A 891 -42.57 -14.78 10.26
CA ASP A 891 -41.93 -13.56 9.71
C ASP A 891 -40.67 -13.80 8.85
N ASP A 892 -40.63 -14.94 8.13
CA ASP A 892 -39.50 -15.39 7.29
C ASP A 892 -38.16 -15.51 8.03
N GLN A 893 -38.21 -15.78 9.35
CA GLN A 893 -37.00 -15.99 10.14
C GLN A 893 -36.29 -17.29 9.76
N ARG A 894 -34.98 -17.22 9.49
CA ARG A 894 -34.18 -18.37 9.02
C ARG A 894 -33.04 -18.67 9.96
N THR A 895 -32.68 -19.94 10.11
CA THR A 895 -31.59 -20.32 11.02
C THR A 895 -30.22 -20.32 10.35
N VAL A 896 -29.20 -19.95 11.13
CA VAL A 896 -27.78 -20.07 10.80
C VAL A 896 -27.05 -20.78 11.94
N ARG A 897 -26.06 -21.63 11.63
CA ARG A 897 -25.20 -22.23 12.67
C ARG A 897 -24.10 -21.24 13.08
N MET A 898 -24.07 -20.90 14.36
CA MET A 898 -23.04 -20.03 14.95
C MET A 898 -22.11 -20.83 15.86
N PRO A 899 -20.79 -20.72 15.72
CA PRO A 899 -19.81 -21.30 16.66
C PRO A 899 -19.98 -20.74 18.07
N LEU A 900 -19.87 -21.58 19.10
CA LEU A 900 -20.02 -21.15 20.49
C LEU A 900 -19.09 -19.99 20.84
N ASN A 901 -17.83 -20.02 20.39
CA ASN A 901 -16.86 -18.95 20.62
C ASN A 901 -17.20 -17.59 19.95
N LYS A 902 -18.35 -17.48 19.28
CA LYS A 902 -18.89 -16.23 18.71
C LYS A 902 -20.31 -15.92 19.16
N VAL A 903 -20.91 -16.75 20.00
CA VAL A 903 -22.31 -16.67 20.42
C VAL A 903 -22.40 -15.81 21.67
N LYS A 904 -23.14 -14.70 21.62
CA LYS A 904 -23.43 -13.85 22.77
C LYS A 904 -24.78 -14.20 23.40
N SER A 905 -25.06 -13.65 24.56
CA SER A 905 -26.31 -13.91 25.31
C SER A 905 -27.56 -13.64 24.47
N LYS A 906 -27.58 -12.52 23.72
CA LYS A 906 -28.66 -12.20 22.77
C LYS A 906 -28.84 -13.23 21.65
N ASP A 907 -27.77 -13.89 21.24
CA ASP A 907 -27.81 -14.90 20.18
C ASP A 907 -28.37 -16.22 20.73
N VAL A 908 -28.06 -16.55 22.00
CA VAL A 908 -28.66 -17.68 22.71
C VAL A 908 -30.15 -17.45 22.93
N GLU A 909 -30.56 -16.24 23.31
CA GLU A 909 -31.97 -15.83 23.42
C GLU A 909 -32.74 -15.98 22.12
N ASN A 910 -32.08 -15.67 21.00
CA ASN A 910 -32.62 -15.78 19.66
C ASN A 910 -32.24 -17.12 18.97
N SER A 911 -32.00 -18.17 19.75
CA SER A 911 -31.63 -19.50 19.24
C SER A 911 -32.79 -20.48 19.31
N THR A 912 -32.70 -21.56 18.51
CA THR A 912 -33.68 -22.65 18.57
C THR A 912 -33.63 -23.41 19.89
N LEU A 913 -32.60 -23.19 20.72
CA LEU A 913 -32.43 -23.90 21.99
C LEU A 913 -33.49 -23.49 23.01
N LYS A 914 -33.98 -22.25 22.92
CA LYS A 914 -35.03 -21.75 23.81
C LYS A 914 -36.28 -22.63 23.74
N GLU A 915 -36.59 -23.15 22.56
CA GLU A 915 -37.71 -24.07 22.36
C GLU A 915 -37.32 -25.55 22.45
N SER A 916 -36.10 -25.92 22.03
CA SER A 916 -35.74 -27.34 21.86
C SER A 916 -34.94 -27.97 23.01
N ASP A 917 -34.20 -27.19 23.79
CA ASP A 917 -33.22 -27.71 24.78
C ASP A 917 -32.94 -26.71 25.89
N LYS A 918 -33.84 -26.68 26.89
CA LYS A 918 -33.81 -25.74 28.01
C LYS A 918 -32.55 -25.85 28.87
N TRP A 919 -32.03 -27.07 29.05
CA TRP A 919 -30.81 -27.30 29.83
C TRP A 919 -29.60 -26.65 29.15
N LEU A 920 -29.41 -26.90 27.85
CA LEU A 920 -28.29 -26.33 27.12
C LEU A 920 -28.44 -24.81 27.01
N TYR A 921 -29.65 -24.31 26.78
CA TYR A 921 -29.96 -22.88 26.77
C TYR A 921 -29.51 -22.17 28.07
N ASN A 922 -29.92 -22.69 29.24
CA ASN A 922 -29.54 -22.11 30.53
C ASN A 922 -28.03 -22.21 30.77
N THR A 923 -27.43 -23.38 30.52
CA THR A 923 -25.98 -23.61 30.68
C THR A 923 -25.14 -22.62 29.88
N LEU A 924 -25.52 -22.37 28.62
CA LEU A 924 -24.80 -21.43 27.76
C LEU A 924 -24.96 -19.98 28.25
N LYS A 925 -26.15 -19.59 28.70
CA LYS A 925 -26.40 -18.27 29.30
C LYS A 925 -25.59 -18.05 30.57
N ASP A 926 -25.57 -19.03 31.47
CA ASP A 926 -24.86 -18.91 32.75
C ASP A 926 -23.36 -18.79 32.55
N ARG A 927 -22.77 -19.59 31.64
CA ARG A 927 -21.36 -19.46 31.27
C ARG A 927 -21.04 -18.09 30.68
N LEU A 928 -21.88 -17.59 29.75
CA LEU A 928 -21.67 -16.25 29.20
C LEU A 928 -21.75 -15.19 30.29
N ARG A 929 -22.71 -15.28 31.21
CA ARG A 929 -22.84 -14.36 32.35
C ARG A 929 -21.60 -14.35 33.24
N GLN A 930 -21.10 -15.53 33.61
CA GLN A 930 -19.89 -15.68 34.44
C GLN A 930 -18.63 -15.08 33.82
N HIS A 931 -18.58 -14.98 32.48
CA HIS A 931 -17.43 -14.46 31.75
C HIS A 931 -17.70 -13.10 31.07
N GLY A 932 -18.68 -12.33 31.57
CA GLY A 932 -18.96 -10.96 31.07
C GLY A 932 -19.40 -10.91 29.60
N ASP A 933 -20.19 -11.89 29.17
CA ASP A 933 -20.64 -12.09 27.78
C ASP A 933 -19.49 -12.22 26.76
N ASN A 934 -18.32 -12.69 27.22
CA ASN A 934 -17.16 -12.99 26.37
C ASN A 934 -17.16 -14.48 25.97
N PRO A 935 -17.57 -14.82 24.73
CA PRO A 935 -17.72 -16.22 24.31
C PRO A 935 -16.40 -16.98 24.16
N GLU A 936 -15.29 -16.31 23.88
CA GLU A 936 -13.99 -16.98 23.75
C GLU A 936 -13.52 -17.51 25.10
N LYS A 937 -13.76 -16.74 26.18
CA LYS A 937 -13.47 -17.18 27.55
C LYS A 937 -14.51 -18.18 28.05
N ALA A 938 -15.80 -17.90 27.85
CA ALA A 938 -16.91 -18.73 28.34
C ALA A 938 -16.89 -20.17 27.79
N PHE A 939 -16.35 -20.35 26.58
CA PHE A 939 -16.33 -21.63 25.88
C PHE A 939 -14.91 -22.11 25.53
N ALA A 940 -13.90 -21.62 26.26
CA ALA A 940 -12.55 -22.20 26.20
C ALA A 940 -12.59 -23.67 26.64
N GLU A 941 -13.30 -23.95 27.74
CA GLU A 941 -13.61 -25.31 28.18
C GLU A 941 -14.80 -25.90 27.39
N PRO A 942 -14.69 -27.10 26.81
CA PRO A 942 -15.76 -27.70 26.02
C PRO A 942 -17.06 -27.88 26.80
N VAL A 943 -18.19 -27.63 26.14
CA VAL A 943 -19.53 -27.85 26.68
C VAL A 943 -20.07 -29.18 26.17
N TYR A 944 -20.51 -30.06 27.07
CA TYR A 944 -21.17 -31.32 26.71
C TYR A 944 -22.64 -31.27 27.11
N LYS A 945 -23.52 -31.79 26.25
CA LYS A 945 -24.96 -31.81 26.53
C LYS A 945 -25.25 -32.71 27.74
N ASN A 946 -26.03 -32.22 28.70
CA ASN A 946 -26.32 -32.86 29.98
C ASN A 946 -25.07 -33.27 30.76
N SER A 947 -23.94 -32.58 30.54
CA SER A 947 -22.62 -32.90 31.09
C SER A 947 -22.11 -34.33 30.79
N LYS A 948 -22.72 -35.02 29.82
CA LYS A 948 -22.31 -36.39 29.44
C LYS A 948 -21.18 -36.37 28.42
N LYS A 949 -20.04 -36.96 28.79
CA LYS A 949 -18.88 -37.14 27.89
C LYS A 949 -18.92 -38.46 27.12
N GLN A 950 -19.79 -39.39 27.50
CA GLN A 950 -19.96 -40.69 26.86
C GLN A 950 -21.44 -41.01 26.65
N ASP A 951 -21.74 -41.83 25.65
CA ASP A 951 -23.07 -42.40 25.42
C ASP A 951 -23.34 -43.60 26.34
N LYS A 952 -24.54 -44.18 26.23
CA LYS A 952 -24.96 -45.35 27.03
C LYS A 952 -24.10 -46.61 26.81
N ASN A 953 -23.28 -46.64 25.76
CA ASN A 953 -22.41 -47.75 25.40
C ASN A 953 -20.92 -47.41 25.67
N GLY A 954 -20.64 -46.37 26.47
CA GLY A 954 -19.28 -45.94 26.83
C GLY A 954 -18.54 -45.19 25.71
N ARG A 955 -19.18 -44.89 24.59
CA ARG A 955 -18.51 -44.24 23.44
C ARG A 955 -18.42 -42.73 23.67
N PRO A 956 -17.28 -42.08 23.37
CA PRO A 956 -17.11 -40.64 23.56
C PRO A 956 -18.13 -39.79 22.77
N LEU A 957 -18.76 -38.83 23.43
CA LEU A 957 -19.63 -37.83 22.81
C LEU A 957 -18.80 -36.63 22.34
N SER A 958 -19.21 -36.00 21.24
CA SER A 958 -18.61 -34.74 20.81
C SER A 958 -19.17 -33.56 21.62
N PRO A 959 -18.33 -32.59 22.02
CA PRO A 959 -18.81 -31.39 22.65
C PRO A 959 -19.65 -30.55 21.68
N VAL A 960 -20.54 -29.73 22.24
CA VAL A 960 -21.29 -28.72 21.52
C VAL A 960 -20.30 -27.70 20.97
N SER A 961 -20.26 -27.56 19.65
CA SER A 961 -19.36 -26.62 18.96
C SER A 961 -20.09 -25.47 18.28
N THR A 962 -21.38 -25.66 17.95
CA THR A 962 -22.23 -24.67 17.28
C THR A 962 -23.68 -24.79 17.74
N ILE A 963 -24.42 -23.68 17.72
CA ILE A 963 -25.88 -23.66 17.93
C ILE A 963 -26.58 -23.02 16.73
N LYS A 964 -27.89 -23.27 16.57
CA LYS A 964 -28.70 -22.63 15.52
C LYS A 964 -29.35 -21.36 16.06
N VAL A 965 -29.08 -20.24 15.42
CA VAL A 965 -29.60 -18.91 15.77
C VAL A 965 -30.51 -18.41 14.65
N TYR A 966 -31.65 -17.81 15.00
CA TYR A 966 -32.56 -17.18 14.02
C TYR A 966 -31.94 -15.87 13.50
N SER A 967 -32.07 -15.63 12.19
CA SER A 967 -31.69 -14.35 11.59
C SER A 967 -32.90 -13.44 11.51
N THR A 968 -32.75 -12.19 11.92
CA THR A 968 -33.78 -11.15 11.77
C THR A 968 -34.00 -10.82 10.28
N GLN A 969 -35.24 -11.04 9.82
CA GLN A 969 -35.83 -10.65 8.52
C GLN A 969 -34.84 -10.53 7.33
N PRO A 970 -34.35 -11.66 6.79
CA PRO A 970 -33.31 -11.64 5.77
C PRO A 970 -33.88 -11.33 4.37
N SER A 971 -33.58 -10.15 3.80
CA SER A 971 -33.83 -9.92 2.36
C SER A 971 -32.83 -10.71 1.51
N GLY A 972 -33.32 -11.56 0.60
CA GLY A 972 -32.48 -12.51 -0.10
C GLY A 972 -33.21 -13.39 -1.12
N PHE A 973 -32.55 -14.45 -1.56
CA PHE A 973 -33.08 -15.39 -2.54
C PHE A 973 -32.53 -16.80 -2.30
N TYR A 974 -33.22 -17.79 -2.89
CA TYR A 974 -32.81 -19.19 -2.83
C TYR A 974 -31.70 -19.52 -3.84
N ILE A 975 -30.82 -20.43 -3.44
CA ILE A 975 -29.75 -20.99 -4.28
C ILE A 975 -29.73 -22.52 -4.15
N ASN A 976 -29.04 -23.19 -5.07
CA ASN A 976 -28.90 -24.65 -5.11
C ASN A 976 -30.27 -25.36 -5.09
N ASP A 977 -31.15 -25.01 -6.04
CA ASP A 977 -32.47 -25.62 -6.20
C ASP A 977 -33.31 -25.57 -4.92
N ASN A 978 -33.42 -24.37 -4.34
CA ASN A 978 -34.16 -24.09 -3.10
C ASN A 978 -33.66 -24.82 -1.83
N LYS A 979 -32.45 -25.41 -1.87
CA LYS A 979 -31.84 -26.09 -0.71
C LYS A 979 -31.09 -25.15 0.23
N ALA A 980 -30.92 -23.88 -0.15
CA ALA A 980 -30.21 -22.89 0.64
C ALA A 980 -30.76 -21.48 0.38
N PHE A 981 -30.73 -20.63 1.40
CA PHE A 981 -31.12 -19.23 1.29
C PHE A 981 -29.92 -18.31 1.58
N VAL A 982 -29.81 -17.20 0.86
CA VAL A 982 -28.73 -16.22 1.02
C VAL A 982 -29.25 -14.80 0.96
N ASN A 983 -28.70 -13.93 1.80
CA ASN A 983 -29.07 -12.51 1.78
C ASN A 983 -28.49 -11.81 0.55
N ASN A 984 -29.16 -10.74 0.12
CA ASN A 984 -28.72 -9.89 -0.98
C ASN A 984 -27.30 -9.36 -0.79
N GLY A 985 -26.54 -9.32 -1.89
CA GLY A 985 -25.14 -8.90 -1.88
C GLY A 985 -24.98 -7.39 -2.03
N SER A 986 -24.50 -6.96 -3.18
CA SER A 986 -24.33 -5.55 -3.55
C SER A 986 -25.58 -5.04 -4.26
N MET A 987 -26.14 -3.93 -3.78
CA MET A 987 -27.05 -3.10 -4.56
C MET A 987 -26.21 -2.36 -5.62
N THR A 988 -26.60 -2.48 -6.89
CA THR A 988 -25.86 -1.89 -8.01
C THR A 988 -26.35 -0.49 -8.33
N ARG A 989 -27.67 -0.29 -8.28
CA ARG A 989 -28.36 0.97 -8.53
C ARG A 989 -29.73 0.97 -7.87
N LEU A 990 -30.35 2.14 -7.83
CA LEU A 990 -31.75 2.34 -7.46
C LEU A 990 -32.49 2.89 -8.67
N ASP A 991 -33.50 2.17 -9.16
CA ASP A 991 -34.37 2.68 -10.23
C ASP A 991 -35.51 3.49 -9.59
N VAL A 992 -35.69 4.73 -10.06
CA VAL A 992 -36.67 5.68 -9.54
C VAL A 992 -37.82 5.78 -10.54
N TYR A 993 -39.04 5.63 -10.04
CA TYR A 993 -40.28 5.72 -10.81
C TYR A 993 -41.18 6.78 -10.20
N LYS A 994 -42.15 7.29 -10.97
CA LYS A 994 -43.20 8.19 -10.49
C LYS A 994 -44.58 7.70 -10.92
N LYS A 995 -45.58 7.97 -10.07
CA LYS A 995 -47.01 7.73 -10.36
C LYS A 995 -47.86 8.74 -9.58
N ALA A 996 -48.98 9.15 -10.15
CA ALA A 996 -49.95 9.99 -9.46
C ALA A 996 -50.66 9.21 -8.35
N SER A 997 -50.76 9.81 -7.16
CA SER A 997 -51.55 9.27 -6.05
C SER A 997 -53.05 9.39 -6.33
N LYS A 998 -53.88 8.70 -5.53
CA LYS A 998 -55.35 8.82 -5.60
C LYS A 998 -55.87 10.25 -5.41
N LYS A 999 -55.06 11.17 -4.87
CA LYS A 999 -55.36 12.59 -4.67
C LYS A 999 -54.71 13.50 -5.72
N GLY A 1000 -54.25 12.95 -6.85
CA GLY A 1000 -53.62 13.70 -7.95
C GLY A 1000 -52.17 14.17 -7.70
N LYS A 1001 -51.63 14.00 -6.50
CA LYS A 1001 -50.23 14.36 -6.19
C LYS A 1001 -49.25 13.31 -6.71
N THR A 1002 -48.18 13.73 -7.39
CA THR A 1002 -47.09 12.83 -7.83
C THR A 1002 -46.33 12.25 -6.64
N GLU A 1003 -46.16 10.93 -6.63
CA GLU A 1003 -45.30 10.21 -5.68
C GLU A 1003 -44.18 9.46 -6.41
N HIS A 1004 -43.02 9.37 -5.76
CA HIS A 1004 -41.87 8.62 -6.25
C HIS A 1004 -41.75 7.24 -5.58
N PHE A 1005 -41.39 6.24 -6.38
CA PHE A 1005 -41.27 4.84 -5.99
C PHE A 1005 -39.87 4.33 -6.33
N PHE A 1006 -39.33 3.47 -5.48
CA PHE A 1006 -37.93 3.07 -5.52
C PHE A 1006 -37.78 1.56 -5.65
N VAL A 1007 -37.07 1.14 -6.69
CA VAL A 1007 -36.79 -0.26 -7.00
C VAL A 1007 -35.29 -0.52 -6.83
N PRO A 1008 -34.85 -1.14 -5.71
CA PRO A 1008 -33.44 -1.45 -5.51
C PRO A 1008 -33.01 -2.62 -6.41
N VAL A 1009 -31.97 -2.40 -7.22
CA VAL A 1009 -31.47 -3.39 -8.18
C VAL A 1009 -30.18 -4.00 -7.67
N TYR A 1010 -30.20 -5.30 -7.36
CA TYR A 1010 -29.05 -6.04 -6.83
C TYR A 1010 -28.23 -6.74 -7.92
N ALA A 1011 -26.95 -6.97 -7.62
CA ALA A 1011 -26.01 -7.54 -8.58
C ALA A 1011 -26.41 -8.92 -9.16
N HIS A 1012 -27.20 -9.72 -8.44
CA HIS A 1012 -27.69 -11.01 -8.94
C HIS A 1012 -28.84 -10.90 -9.94
N GLN A 1013 -29.50 -9.74 -9.99
CA GLN A 1013 -30.62 -9.45 -10.90
C GLN A 1013 -30.14 -8.81 -12.22
N VAL A 1014 -28.86 -8.43 -12.31
CA VAL A 1014 -28.29 -7.78 -13.49
C VAL A 1014 -27.59 -8.82 -14.37
N GLY A 1015 -27.95 -8.90 -15.65
CA GLY A 1015 -27.31 -9.77 -16.65
C GLY A 1015 -28.18 -10.01 -17.89
N LYS A 1016 -27.60 -10.66 -18.91
CA LYS A 1016 -28.37 -11.13 -20.08
C LYS A 1016 -29.43 -12.14 -19.60
N ASN A 1017 -30.66 -12.05 -20.12
CA ASN A 1017 -31.79 -12.94 -19.85
C ASN A 1017 -32.30 -12.92 -18.38
N ARG A 1018 -32.10 -11.81 -17.66
CA ARG A 1018 -32.75 -11.58 -16.36
C ARG A 1018 -33.92 -10.60 -16.55
N PRO A 1019 -35.10 -10.84 -15.97
CA PRO A 1019 -36.19 -9.88 -16.02
C PRO A 1019 -35.78 -8.59 -15.30
N THR A 1020 -36.31 -7.47 -15.77
CA THR A 1020 -36.12 -6.18 -15.10
C THR A 1020 -36.71 -6.26 -13.69
N PRO A 1021 -35.97 -5.91 -12.63
CA PRO A 1021 -36.53 -5.86 -11.28
C PRO A 1021 -37.66 -4.84 -11.22
N THR A 1022 -38.78 -5.23 -10.60
CA THR A 1022 -39.95 -4.35 -10.46
C THR A 1022 -40.39 -4.17 -9.00
N GLU A 1023 -39.83 -4.91 -8.05
CA GLU A 1023 -40.25 -4.87 -6.64
C GLU A 1023 -39.91 -3.51 -6.00
N ILE A 1024 -40.94 -2.87 -5.45
CA ILE A 1024 -40.83 -1.58 -4.74
C ILE A 1024 -40.49 -1.84 -3.28
N LEU A 1025 -39.42 -1.23 -2.77
CA LEU A 1025 -39.02 -1.36 -1.36
C LEU A 1025 -38.72 0.00 -0.72
N PRO A 1026 -39.18 0.26 0.53
CA PRO A 1026 -40.08 -0.57 1.32
C PRO A 1026 -41.46 -0.66 0.66
N LYS A 1027 -42.20 -1.76 0.90
CA LYS A 1027 -43.49 -2.02 0.23
C LYS A 1027 -44.55 -1.01 0.70
N PRO A 1028 -45.02 -0.10 -0.16
CA PRO A 1028 -46.09 0.80 0.21
C PRO A 1028 -47.45 0.08 0.24
N LYS A 1029 -48.42 0.61 0.99
CA LYS A 1029 -49.78 0.07 1.02
C LYS A 1029 -50.40 0.17 -0.37
N GLY A 1030 -50.79 -0.96 -0.95
CA GLY A 1030 -51.49 -1.04 -2.25
C GLY A 1030 -50.60 -1.14 -3.50
N PHE A 1031 -49.28 -1.01 -3.41
CA PHE A 1031 -48.37 -1.23 -4.54
C PHE A 1031 -47.19 -2.09 -4.11
N SER A 1032 -46.93 -3.19 -4.81
CA SER A 1032 -45.80 -4.08 -4.52
C SER A 1032 -44.75 -4.11 -5.64
N HIS A 1033 -45.19 -3.83 -6.88
CA HIS A 1033 -44.34 -3.83 -8.07
C HIS A 1033 -44.66 -2.62 -8.95
N VAL A 1034 -43.68 -2.18 -9.73
CA VAL A 1034 -43.93 -1.27 -10.85
C VAL A 1034 -44.50 -2.03 -12.04
N ASP A 1035 -45.49 -1.43 -12.69
CA ASP A 1035 -46.14 -1.89 -13.92
C ASP A 1035 -46.10 -0.76 -14.98
N GLU A 1036 -46.81 -0.93 -16.09
CA GLU A 1036 -46.84 0.02 -17.21
C GLU A 1036 -47.41 1.40 -16.84
N THR A 1037 -48.15 1.49 -15.72
CA THR A 1037 -48.72 2.77 -15.24
C THR A 1037 -47.70 3.67 -14.53
N PHE A 1038 -46.48 3.17 -14.28
CA PHE A 1038 -45.41 3.93 -13.67
C PHE A 1038 -44.46 4.50 -14.73
N THR A 1039 -44.11 5.77 -14.60
CA THR A 1039 -43.08 6.38 -15.46
C THR A 1039 -41.72 6.27 -14.80
N LYS A 1040 -40.74 5.66 -15.48
CA LYS A 1040 -39.35 5.64 -14.99
C LYS A 1040 -38.74 7.05 -15.10
N VAL A 1041 -38.18 7.54 -13.99
CA VAL A 1041 -37.53 8.86 -13.90
C VAL A 1041 -36.05 8.74 -14.21
N CYS A 1042 -35.31 7.93 -13.44
CA CYS A 1042 -33.89 7.72 -13.64
C CYS A 1042 -33.39 6.45 -12.95
N SER A 1043 -32.10 6.15 -13.14
CA SER A 1043 -31.37 5.12 -12.40
C SER A 1043 -30.22 5.78 -11.63
N LEU A 1044 -30.17 5.59 -10.32
CA LEU A 1044 -29.19 6.18 -9.43
C LEU A 1044 -28.09 5.19 -9.07
N TYR A 1045 -26.85 5.52 -9.37
CA TYR A 1045 -25.67 4.79 -8.95
C TYR A 1045 -24.91 5.58 -7.88
N PRO A 1046 -24.09 4.92 -7.04
CA PRO A 1046 -23.30 5.63 -6.04
C PRO A 1046 -22.42 6.71 -6.69
N ASN A 1047 -22.48 7.91 -6.12
CA ASN A 1047 -21.89 9.17 -6.60
C ASN A 1047 -22.52 9.75 -7.90
N ASP A 1048 -23.74 9.37 -8.26
CA ASP A 1048 -24.56 10.23 -9.12
C ASP A 1048 -25.09 11.41 -8.31
N TYR A 1049 -25.04 12.61 -8.88
CA TYR A 1049 -25.56 13.81 -8.23
C TYR A 1049 -27.05 13.95 -8.54
N ILE A 1050 -27.85 14.27 -7.52
CA ILE A 1050 -29.30 14.44 -7.68
C ILE A 1050 -29.80 15.70 -6.99
N ARG A 1051 -30.95 16.20 -7.46
CA ARG A 1051 -31.73 17.27 -6.86
C ARG A 1051 -33.17 16.81 -6.67
N CYS A 1052 -33.68 16.93 -5.45
CA CYS A 1052 -35.06 16.61 -5.10
C CYS A 1052 -35.81 17.91 -4.74
N ILE A 1053 -36.92 18.19 -5.43
CA ILE A 1053 -37.73 19.41 -5.22
C ILE A 1053 -39.05 19.00 -4.56
N PHE A 1054 -39.46 19.69 -3.50
CA PHE A 1054 -40.69 19.42 -2.74
C PHE A 1054 -41.73 20.53 -2.95
N GLY A 1055 -42.99 20.25 -2.61
CA GLY A 1055 -44.11 21.18 -2.84
C GLY A 1055 -44.16 22.40 -1.93
N ASP A 1056 -43.35 22.41 -0.87
CA ASP A 1056 -43.10 23.56 -0.01
C ASP A 1056 -41.95 24.45 -0.54
N GLY A 1057 -41.43 24.18 -1.74
CA GLY A 1057 -40.28 24.88 -2.33
C GLY A 1057 -38.92 24.38 -1.81
N ARG A 1058 -38.88 23.44 -0.86
CA ARG A 1058 -37.63 22.90 -0.34
C ARG A 1058 -36.88 22.12 -1.43
N VAL A 1059 -35.57 22.35 -1.52
CA VAL A 1059 -34.66 21.61 -2.40
C VAL A 1059 -33.67 20.82 -1.54
N GLU A 1060 -33.54 19.53 -1.81
CA GLU A 1060 -32.55 18.66 -1.18
C GLU A 1060 -31.69 18.00 -2.26
N GLU A 1061 -30.39 18.28 -2.28
CA GLU A 1061 -29.48 17.83 -3.33
C GLU A 1061 -28.17 17.25 -2.78
N GLY A 1062 -27.50 16.43 -3.60
CA GLY A 1062 -26.23 15.82 -3.24
C GLY A 1062 -25.88 14.59 -4.05
N TYR A 1063 -24.70 14.04 -3.78
CA TYR A 1063 -24.25 12.77 -4.34
C TYR A 1063 -24.92 11.60 -3.62
N TYR A 1064 -25.65 10.77 -4.37
CA TYR A 1064 -26.27 9.55 -3.88
C TYR A 1064 -25.23 8.55 -3.35
N ARG A 1065 -25.40 8.08 -2.11
CA ARG A 1065 -24.49 7.12 -1.44
C ARG A 1065 -25.11 5.77 -1.21
N GLY A 1066 -26.41 5.71 -0.99
CA GLY A 1066 -27.11 4.48 -0.64
C GLY A 1066 -28.60 4.68 -0.43
N TYR A 1067 -29.28 3.57 -0.22
CA TYR A 1067 -30.71 3.51 0.02
C TYR A 1067 -31.01 2.47 1.08
N ASN A 1068 -31.77 2.85 2.10
CA ASN A 1068 -32.20 1.95 3.14
C ASN A 1068 -33.56 1.35 2.77
N VAL A 1069 -33.56 0.07 2.37
CA VAL A 1069 -34.76 -0.64 1.93
C VAL A 1069 -35.79 -0.88 3.03
N ALA A 1070 -35.42 -0.77 4.31
CA ALA A 1070 -36.32 -0.99 5.43
C ALA A 1070 -37.25 0.22 5.68
N ASN A 1071 -36.74 1.44 5.48
CA ASN A 1071 -37.47 2.67 5.80
C ASN A 1071 -37.58 3.67 4.63
N GLY A 1072 -36.99 3.35 3.47
CA GLY A 1072 -37.05 4.16 2.26
C GLY A 1072 -36.22 5.45 2.30
N GLN A 1073 -35.26 5.55 3.22
CA GLN A 1073 -34.37 6.71 3.30
C GLN A 1073 -33.29 6.63 2.23
N MET A 1074 -33.07 7.77 1.56
CA MET A 1074 -31.98 7.97 0.61
C MET A 1074 -30.85 8.74 1.29
N ASP A 1075 -29.62 8.24 1.12
CA ASP A 1075 -28.41 8.83 1.67
C ASP A 1075 -27.78 9.77 0.64
N LEU A 1076 -27.80 11.08 0.90
CA LEU A 1076 -27.18 12.11 0.06
C LEU A 1076 -26.01 12.77 0.79
N LEU A 1077 -24.89 12.96 0.08
CA LEU A 1077 -23.75 13.72 0.58
C LEU A 1077 -23.64 15.03 -0.21
N PHE A 1078 -23.57 16.16 0.50
CA PHE A 1078 -23.33 17.45 -0.13
C PHE A 1078 -21.97 17.44 -0.86
N HIS A 1079 -21.82 18.24 -1.93
CA HIS A 1079 -20.65 18.11 -2.80
C HIS A 1079 -19.33 18.37 -2.05
N ALA A 1080 -19.31 19.39 -1.17
CA ALA A 1080 -18.12 19.85 -0.44
C ALA A 1080 -17.75 19.04 0.81
N ASP A 1081 -18.68 18.24 1.37
CA ASP A 1081 -18.45 17.53 2.64
C ASP A 1081 -17.31 16.50 2.55
N ALA A 1082 -16.47 16.45 3.58
CA ALA A 1082 -15.35 15.50 3.65
C ALA A 1082 -15.78 14.06 3.99
N ASN A 1083 -16.70 13.90 4.95
CA ASN A 1083 -16.99 12.62 5.61
C ASN A 1083 -18.45 12.16 5.49
N SER A 1084 -18.69 10.88 5.79
CA SER A 1084 -20.01 10.25 5.81
C SER A 1084 -20.93 10.66 6.97
N ASP A 1085 -20.42 11.47 7.89
CA ASP A 1085 -21.14 11.84 9.11
C ASP A 1085 -22.21 12.91 8.80
N ASN A 1086 -21.96 13.76 7.79
CA ASN A 1086 -22.89 14.78 7.28
C ASN A 1086 -23.88 14.24 6.22
N ILE A 1087 -24.07 12.93 6.12
CA ILE A 1087 -25.01 12.36 5.14
C ILE A 1087 -26.44 12.69 5.55
N MET A 1088 -27.16 13.37 4.64
CA MET A 1088 -28.59 13.58 4.75
C MET A 1088 -29.33 12.26 4.48
N ARG A 1089 -30.09 11.77 5.47
CA ARG A 1089 -30.85 10.52 5.40
C ARG A 1089 -32.34 10.81 5.51
N LYS A 1090 -33.01 10.99 4.38
CA LYS A 1090 -34.44 11.32 4.34
C LYS A 1090 -35.17 10.54 3.27
N ASN A 1091 -36.46 10.31 3.51
CA ASN A 1091 -37.35 9.73 2.50
C ASN A 1091 -37.66 10.80 1.44
N LYS A 1092 -37.58 10.43 0.16
CA LYS A 1092 -37.77 11.35 -0.98
C LYS A 1092 -39.06 11.09 -1.76
N ARG A 1093 -39.95 10.23 -1.24
CA ARG A 1093 -41.18 9.81 -1.93
C ARG A 1093 -42.12 10.97 -2.27
N SER A 1094 -42.24 11.95 -1.39
CA SER A 1094 -43.13 13.12 -1.57
C SER A 1094 -42.51 14.26 -2.39
N ALA A 1095 -41.33 14.06 -2.99
CA ALA A 1095 -40.76 15.04 -3.90
C ALA A 1095 -41.65 15.19 -5.13
N ILE A 1096 -41.80 16.42 -5.64
CA ILE A 1096 -42.46 16.73 -6.90
C ILE A 1096 -41.57 16.32 -8.08
N SER A 1097 -40.26 16.58 -7.96
CA SER A 1097 -39.26 16.24 -8.98
C SER A 1097 -38.03 15.61 -8.34
N ILE A 1098 -37.45 14.61 -9.02
CA ILE A 1098 -36.14 14.05 -8.73
C ILE A 1098 -35.32 14.05 -10.02
N GLU A 1099 -34.28 14.87 -10.05
CA GLU A 1099 -33.43 15.08 -11.23
C GLU A 1099 -32.03 14.51 -10.97
N ARG A 1100 -31.45 13.84 -11.98
CA ARG A 1100 -30.10 13.26 -11.93
C ARG A 1100 -29.18 14.00 -12.89
N PHE A 1101 -28.04 14.45 -12.38
CA PHE A 1101 -27.04 15.21 -13.14
C PHE A 1101 -25.76 14.40 -13.39
N ASP A 1102 -25.25 14.48 -14.61
CA ASP A 1102 -23.96 13.90 -15.01
C ASP A 1102 -22.84 14.93 -14.85
N ILE A 1103 -22.27 15.00 -13.65
CA ILE A 1103 -21.22 15.97 -13.32
C ILE A 1103 -19.91 15.66 -14.06
N SER A 1104 -19.37 16.66 -14.75
CA SER A 1104 -18.12 16.61 -15.52
C SER A 1104 -16.91 16.37 -14.59
N ILE A 1105 -15.73 16.11 -15.18
CA ILE A 1105 -14.50 15.93 -14.41
C ILE A 1105 -14.12 17.20 -13.63
N LEU A 1106 -14.40 18.38 -14.19
CA LEU A 1106 -14.10 19.67 -13.58
C LEU A 1106 -15.24 20.16 -12.67
N GLY A 1107 -16.45 19.61 -12.82
CA GLY A 1107 -17.64 20.03 -12.06
C GLY A 1107 -18.33 21.26 -12.65
N ASP A 1108 -17.91 21.72 -13.83
CA ASP A 1108 -18.35 22.98 -14.44
C ASP A 1108 -19.76 22.95 -15.04
N ASN A 1109 -20.32 21.77 -15.30
CA ASN A 1109 -21.71 21.59 -15.76
C ASN A 1109 -22.69 21.28 -14.61
N ALA A 1110 -22.28 21.49 -13.35
CA ALA A 1110 -23.15 21.27 -12.22
C ALA A 1110 -24.37 22.21 -12.26
N PRO A 1111 -25.54 21.75 -11.78
CA PRO A 1111 -26.72 22.60 -11.71
C PRO A 1111 -26.48 23.72 -10.69
N ARG A 1112 -26.62 24.97 -11.12
CA ARG A 1112 -26.42 26.14 -10.26
C ARG A 1112 -27.77 26.66 -9.81
N SER A 1113 -27.83 27.08 -8.55
CA SER A 1113 -28.95 27.81 -7.94
C SER A 1113 -28.73 29.30 -8.07
#